data_AF-A0A8T2MPG2-F1
#
_entry.id   AF-A0A8T2MPG2-F1
#
_cell.length_a   1.000
_cell.length_b   1.000
_cell.length_c   1.000
_cell.angle_alpha   90.00
_cell.angle_beta   90.00
_cell.angle_gamma   90.00
#
_symmetry.space_group_name_H-M   'P 1'
#
loop_
_entity.id
_entity.type
_entity.pdbx_description
1 polymer ?
#
loop_
_entity_poly.entity_id
_entity_poly.type
_entity_poly.pdbx_seq_one_letter_code
_entity_poly.pdbx_strand_id
1 'polypeptide(L)'
;MPGDMVGRFPLVGTGVGPAEPAAPEKEKEEEAESREKEVKREKKSRVCPCCCRGESESTDGDETHELHETNNDTVEKPINNDVVKPPEPQKGDKDLQEVLQVHSVDLLKDKKGQNRREHHTDKYQSDRLIIRRGQTFQVILHLSRPFSLDSDTLYLELRTGPRPLVSKGTHVIIPLVEDLEDDHWEAKIVEHDGDRLKLSINSTPTALIGQYQLTVVTRCPKGEATTTHDPKTTSSFSSTHGVKRPSLNGGGVGGVLFYSVSHRQVLITEILRPHGLLGMNKPDPYDTVYLDDDEEKEEYVLNDTGRIYYGTEKQIGARTWNFGQFSEGVLEACLYILEKSDVLPSGRGDPVNVVRAISAMINSPDDRGVLEGNWSGNYTGGKSPTAWSGSVDILKTYHTEGGMPVKYGQCWVFSGVTTTVLRCLGIPARSVTNFQSAHDTDVSLTIDVYFNENMEPLNHLNSDSVWNFHVWNDCWMARPDLPPGMGGWQAVDSTPQETSQGTFRCGPASVTAIRNGQVFHKHDTPFVFAEVNSDKIYWQRNLDGTFSQIHSEKKAVGHFISTKAVGSNKRHDITHLYKHSEGSEEERIAVETACRYGTRPNVYSSPFAEDVLMVVKIEGEGPRIGADAHLKIILHNQSCHSRSTTLHSQVSVMYYTGVIKGTVRRDQIPVELMPNEEKTIDWVLPYQNYKDQLVDQGALMLTLSGRVRETQQVLASQTSFRLRTPDLIITPEGDAVVGREMVAKISFTNPLPRTLRGVVFHVEGLGLQNVKVINVGDVTVFLSVLDVGSHASVTLTEHFIPSLPGPRKLVASLDCQQLTQVHGVVDILVQEH
;
A
#
# COMPACT_ATOMS: atom_id res chain seq x y z
N MET A 1 56.48 3.68 -11.61
CA MET A 1 55.85 2.58 -12.38
C MET A 1 55.02 1.73 -11.43
N PRO A 2 53.70 1.94 -11.38
CA PRO A 2 52.76 0.87 -11.09
C PRO A 2 51.77 0.73 -12.24
N GLY A 3 51.52 -0.52 -12.64
CA GLY A 3 50.69 -0.89 -13.79
C GLY A 3 49.20 -0.83 -13.48
N ASP A 4 48.46 -0.33 -14.46
CA ASP A 4 47.00 -0.31 -14.52
C ASP A 4 46.44 -1.73 -14.66
N MET A 5 45.61 -2.16 -13.70
CA MET A 5 44.63 -3.24 -13.90
C MET A 5 43.25 -2.61 -13.95
N VAL A 6 42.81 -2.25 -15.15
CA VAL A 6 41.42 -1.90 -15.44
C VAL A 6 40.68 -3.19 -15.78
N GLY A 7 39.79 -3.63 -14.89
CA GLY A 7 38.85 -4.72 -15.19
C GLY A 7 37.94 -4.32 -16.34
N ARG A 8 37.83 -5.18 -17.36
CA ARG A 8 36.90 -4.99 -18.48
C ARG A 8 35.46 -5.22 -18.01
N PHE A 9 34.60 -4.24 -18.22
CA PHE A 9 33.15 -4.35 -18.08
C PHE A 9 32.56 -5.08 -19.31
N PRO A 10 31.50 -5.90 -19.16
CA PRO A 10 30.79 -6.48 -20.29
C PRO A 10 30.12 -5.37 -21.12
N LEU A 11 30.39 -5.39 -22.43
CA LEU A 11 29.78 -4.50 -23.41
C LEU A 11 28.38 -5.03 -23.76
N VAL A 12 27.33 -4.30 -23.42
CA VAL A 12 26.00 -4.49 -24.02
C VAL A 12 26.11 -4.03 -25.49
N GLY A 13 26.12 -4.99 -26.41
CA GLY A 13 26.29 -4.73 -27.83
C GLY A 13 25.06 -4.07 -28.46
N THR A 14 25.13 -2.78 -28.76
CA THR A 14 24.21 -2.11 -29.69
C THR A 14 24.78 -2.21 -31.11
N GLY A 15 24.25 -3.13 -31.92
CA GLY A 15 24.62 -3.26 -33.33
C GLY A 15 23.40 -3.52 -34.20
N VAL A 16 22.86 -2.45 -34.81
CA VAL A 16 21.82 -2.53 -35.84
C VAL A 16 22.49 -2.44 -37.22
N GLY A 17 22.28 -3.46 -38.05
CA GLY A 17 22.62 -3.49 -39.49
C GLY A 17 21.85 -4.64 -40.16
N PRO A 18 21.32 -4.47 -41.39
CA PRO A 18 20.22 -5.28 -41.89
C PRO A 18 20.73 -6.61 -42.48
N ALA A 19 20.05 -7.71 -42.17
CA ALA A 19 20.23 -8.99 -42.85
C ALA A 19 18.97 -9.28 -43.70
N GLU A 20 19.17 -9.45 -45.01
CA GLU A 20 18.16 -9.96 -45.94
C GLU A 20 17.74 -11.40 -45.60
N PRO A 21 16.49 -11.81 -45.91
CA PRO A 21 15.96 -13.09 -45.46
C PRO A 21 16.40 -14.25 -46.36
N ALA A 22 16.97 -15.28 -45.75
CA ALA A 22 17.08 -16.61 -46.36
C ALA A 22 15.73 -17.35 -46.26
N ALA A 23 15.32 -17.97 -47.37
CA ALA A 23 14.07 -18.71 -47.53
C ALA A 23 14.00 -19.96 -46.63
N PRO A 24 12.80 -20.36 -46.17
CA PRO A 24 12.64 -21.60 -45.41
C PRO A 24 12.46 -22.81 -46.33
N GLU A 25 13.25 -23.85 -46.10
CA GLU A 25 12.97 -25.20 -46.59
C GLU A 25 11.85 -25.86 -45.78
N LYS A 26 11.06 -26.67 -46.48
CA LYS A 26 9.86 -27.38 -46.02
C LYS A 26 10.21 -28.72 -45.36
N GLU A 27 9.21 -29.25 -44.63
CA GLU A 27 9.04 -30.60 -44.02
C GLU A 27 9.29 -30.61 -42.49
N LYS A 28 8.40 -31.07 -41.61
CA LYS A 28 7.09 -31.74 -41.68
C LYS A 28 6.34 -31.46 -40.37
N GLU A 29 5.07 -31.05 -40.49
CA GLU A 29 4.08 -31.02 -39.40
C GLU A 29 3.35 -32.38 -39.36
N GLU A 30 3.34 -33.04 -38.20
CA GLU A 30 2.27 -33.94 -37.79
C GLU A 30 2.33 -34.11 -36.26
N GLU A 31 1.15 -34.14 -35.63
CA GLU A 31 0.88 -34.28 -34.18
C GLU A 31 0.95 -33.03 -33.28
N ALA A 32 0.00 -32.10 -33.48
CA ALA A 32 -0.68 -31.42 -32.36
C ALA A 32 -1.98 -30.71 -32.79
N GLU A 33 -2.82 -31.35 -33.61
CA GLU A 33 -4.18 -30.87 -33.89
C GLU A 33 -5.20 -31.97 -33.51
N SER A 34 -5.30 -32.27 -32.22
CA SER A 34 -6.38 -33.11 -31.69
C SER A 34 -6.62 -32.88 -30.20
N ARG A 35 -7.09 -31.68 -29.82
CA ARG A 35 -7.89 -31.49 -28.59
C ARG A 35 -8.67 -30.18 -28.49
N GLU A 36 -8.96 -29.53 -29.62
CA GLU A 36 -10.01 -28.51 -29.70
C GLU A 36 -11.02 -28.88 -30.78
N LYS A 37 -11.96 -29.79 -30.44
CA LYS A 37 -13.28 -29.97 -31.06
C LYS A 37 -13.97 -31.22 -30.51
N GLU A 38 -14.40 -31.20 -29.24
CA GLU A 38 -15.65 -31.89 -28.83
C GLU A 38 -16.11 -31.53 -27.41
N VAL A 39 -16.56 -30.30 -27.17
CA VAL A 39 -17.65 -30.07 -26.19
C VAL A 39 -18.55 -28.96 -26.74
N LYS A 40 -19.26 -29.26 -27.82
CA LYS A 40 -20.51 -28.57 -28.19
C LYS A 40 -21.64 -29.57 -28.05
N ARG A 41 -22.30 -29.58 -26.90
CA ARG A 41 -23.75 -29.75 -26.77
C ARG A 41 -24.17 -29.42 -25.34
N GLU A 42 -25.29 -28.70 -25.27
CA GLU A 42 -26.05 -28.28 -24.07
C GLU A 42 -25.53 -27.09 -23.26
N LYS A 43 -26.09 -25.91 -23.54
CA LYS A 43 -27.00 -25.26 -22.60
C LYS A 43 -27.81 -24.13 -23.26
N LYS A 44 -29.11 -24.18 -22.98
CA LYS A 44 -30.19 -23.31 -23.47
C LYS A 44 -30.10 -21.89 -22.90
N SER A 45 -30.56 -20.96 -23.72
CA SER A 45 -30.85 -19.57 -23.43
C SER A 45 -32.05 -19.39 -22.49
N ARG A 46 -31.98 -18.37 -21.64
CA ARG A 46 -33.11 -17.52 -21.26
C ARG A 46 -32.62 -16.07 -21.28
N VAL A 47 -33.08 -15.31 -22.26
CA VAL A 47 -32.89 -13.86 -22.39
C VAL A 47 -34.25 -13.19 -22.24
N CYS A 48 -34.21 -12.08 -21.50
CA CYS A 48 -35.29 -11.17 -21.13
C CYS A 48 -35.95 -10.50 -22.37
N PRO A 49 -37.29 -10.28 -22.38
CA PRO A 49 -37.99 -9.69 -23.51
C PRO A 49 -38.38 -8.23 -23.24
N CYS A 50 -37.74 -7.24 -23.88
CA CYS A 50 -38.34 -5.91 -24.08
C CYS A 50 -37.54 -4.94 -24.97
N CYS A 51 -36.81 -5.40 -25.98
CA CYS A 51 -36.18 -4.47 -26.93
C CYS A 51 -36.43 -4.87 -28.39
N CYS A 52 -37.23 -4.02 -29.05
CA CYS A 52 -37.28 -3.72 -30.49
C CYS A 52 -38.33 -4.45 -31.35
N ARG A 53 -39.40 -3.69 -31.67
CA ARG A 53 -40.02 -3.45 -33.00
C ARG A 53 -41.04 -2.32 -32.77
N GLY A 54 -41.24 -1.31 -33.62
CA GLY A 54 -40.82 -0.99 -34.98
C GLY A 54 -41.80 0.07 -35.50
N GLU A 55 -41.33 1.00 -36.31
CA GLU A 55 -42.06 2.16 -36.88
C GLU A 55 -43.11 1.76 -37.94
N SER A 56 -44.19 2.55 -38.06
CA SER A 56 -44.72 3.04 -39.36
C SER A 56 -45.87 4.06 -39.17
N GLU A 57 -45.84 5.10 -40.02
CA GLU A 57 -46.70 6.30 -40.12
C GLU A 57 -48.17 6.04 -40.52
N SER A 58 -49.09 6.97 -40.17
CA SER A 58 -49.86 7.82 -41.13
C SER A 58 -51.17 8.39 -40.54
N THR A 59 -51.30 9.73 -40.68
CA THR A 59 -52.44 10.59 -41.04
C THR A 59 -53.80 10.60 -40.30
N ASP A 60 -54.35 11.83 -40.28
CA ASP A 60 -55.73 12.28 -39.99
C ASP A 60 -56.08 12.46 -38.50
N GLY A 61 -56.73 13.52 -38.03
CA GLY A 61 -57.46 14.62 -38.65
C GLY A 61 -58.09 15.46 -37.52
N ASP A 62 -58.52 16.66 -37.89
CA ASP A 62 -58.88 17.82 -37.06
C ASP A 62 -60.34 17.77 -36.50
N GLU A 63 -60.63 18.73 -35.61
CA GLU A 63 -61.93 19.32 -35.20
C GLU A 63 -62.86 18.61 -34.19
N THR A 64 -63.16 19.27 -33.04
CA THR A 64 -64.35 20.14 -32.82
C THR A 64 -64.68 20.43 -31.33
N HIS A 65 -64.85 21.73 -31.03
CA HIS A 65 -65.89 22.44 -30.24
C HIS A 65 -66.55 21.79 -29.00
N GLU A 66 -66.46 22.35 -27.79
CA GLU A 66 -67.10 23.57 -27.21
C GLU A 66 -68.43 23.33 -26.45
N LEU A 67 -68.43 23.84 -25.20
CA LEU A 67 -69.49 24.56 -24.46
C LEU A 67 -70.77 23.85 -23.95
N HIS A 68 -71.03 24.03 -22.64
CA HIS A 68 -72.17 24.75 -22.03
C HIS A 68 -72.06 24.65 -20.48
N GLU A 69 -71.87 25.76 -19.73
CA GLU A 69 -72.91 26.64 -19.12
C GLU A 69 -73.66 25.97 -17.93
N THR A 70 -73.92 26.57 -16.75
CA THR A 70 -74.43 27.93 -16.43
C THR A 70 -74.51 28.15 -14.88
N ASN A 71 -74.30 29.40 -14.43
CA ASN A 71 -75.10 30.29 -13.52
C ASN A 71 -75.63 29.80 -12.13
N ASN A 72 -75.91 30.60 -11.08
CA ASN A 72 -76.11 32.06 -10.87
C ASN A 72 -76.20 32.43 -9.35
N ASP A 73 -76.02 33.73 -9.05
CA ASP A 73 -76.74 34.59 -8.05
C ASP A 73 -76.60 34.36 -6.52
N THR A 74 -76.65 35.31 -5.55
CA THR A 74 -76.97 36.77 -5.43
C THR A 74 -76.53 37.24 -3.99
N VAL A 75 -75.84 38.38 -3.79
CA VAL A 75 -76.25 39.74 -3.32
C VAL A 75 -76.72 39.90 -1.84
N GLU A 76 -76.02 40.75 -1.05
CA GLU A 76 -76.55 41.94 -0.34
C GLU A 76 -75.44 42.82 0.33
N LYS A 77 -75.63 44.16 0.32
CA LYS A 77 -74.77 45.23 0.93
C LYS A 77 -75.40 45.74 2.25
N PRO A 78 -74.71 46.55 3.09
CA PRO A 78 -74.81 48.02 2.95
C PRO A 78 -73.52 48.82 3.26
N ILE A 79 -73.63 50.13 3.04
CA ILE A 79 -72.60 51.18 2.89
C ILE A 79 -72.39 51.95 4.21
N ASN A 80 -71.16 52.40 4.52
CA ASN A 80 -70.94 53.79 4.98
C ASN A 80 -69.49 54.28 4.77
N ASN A 81 -69.39 55.54 4.38
CA ASN A 81 -68.18 56.28 4.03
C ASN A 81 -67.41 56.74 5.28
N ASP A 82 -66.07 56.75 5.20
CA ASP A 82 -65.28 57.90 5.66
C ASP A 82 -63.89 57.91 5.00
N VAL A 83 -63.51 59.11 4.56
CA VAL A 83 -62.27 59.47 3.86
C VAL A 83 -61.10 59.43 4.84
N VAL A 84 -59.92 58.94 4.45
CA VAL A 84 -58.57 59.52 4.75
C VAL A 84 -57.41 58.62 4.26
N LYS A 85 -56.54 59.25 3.45
CA LYS A 85 -55.12 58.98 3.09
C LYS A 85 -54.71 57.67 2.37
N PRO A 86 -53.88 57.77 1.30
CA PRO A 86 -53.25 56.60 0.69
C PRO A 86 -52.13 56.07 1.59
N PRO A 87 -52.12 54.77 1.94
CA PRO A 87 -50.92 54.13 2.47
C PRO A 87 -49.96 53.86 1.30
N GLU A 88 -48.70 54.19 1.55
CA GLU A 88 -47.54 53.85 0.72
C GLU A 88 -47.56 52.38 0.29
N PRO A 89 -47.02 52.04 -0.89
CA PRO A 89 -46.87 50.65 -1.28
C PRO A 89 -45.94 49.97 -0.27
N GLN A 90 -46.51 49.07 0.53
CA GLN A 90 -45.76 48.05 1.25
C GLN A 90 -44.87 47.35 0.24
N LYS A 91 -43.55 47.47 0.45
CA LYS A 91 -42.55 46.59 -0.17
C LYS A 91 -43.00 45.15 0.08
N GLY A 92 -43.54 44.52 -0.96
CA GLY A 92 -43.47 43.09 -1.05
C GLY A 92 -42.02 42.73 -1.23
N ASP A 93 -41.36 42.30 -0.15
CA ASP A 93 -40.22 41.38 -0.26
C ASP A 93 -40.80 40.09 -0.85
N LYS A 94 -40.82 40.05 -2.17
CA LYS A 94 -40.77 38.78 -2.89
C LYS A 94 -39.36 38.27 -2.67
N ASP A 95 -39.21 37.31 -1.77
CA ASP A 95 -38.00 36.50 -1.63
C ASP A 95 -37.57 35.97 -2.99
N LEU A 96 -36.61 36.67 -3.60
CA LEU A 96 -35.82 36.19 -4.72
C LEU A 96 -34.81 35.21 -4.14
N GLN A 97 -35.25 34.00 -3.77
CA GLN A 97 -34.30 32.90 -3.56
C GLN A 97 -33.73 32.52 -4.93
N GLU A 98 -32.59 33.15 -5.25
CA GLU A 98 -31.74 32.83 -6.40
C GLU A 98 -31.08 31.45 -6.23
N VAL A 99 -30.67 30.84 -7.35
CA VAL A 99 -29.93 29.57 -7.35
C VAL A 99 -28.67 29.74 -6.51
N LEU A 100 -28.43 28.82 -5.57
CA LEU A 100 -27.25 28.86 -4.72
C LEU A 100 -26.00 28.64 -5.58
N GLN A 101 -25.12 29.63 -5.65
CA GLN A 101 -23.87 29.57 -6.41
C GLN A 101 -22.67 29.63 -5.47
N VAL A 102 -21.55 29.03 -5.90
CA VAL A 102 -20.27 29.09 -5.19
C VAL A 102 -19.41 30.17 -5.84
N HIS A 103 -19.22 31.29 -5.15
CA HIS A 103 -18.38 32.40 -5.61
C HIS A 103 -16.90 32.06 -5.58
N SER A 104 -16.43 31.45 -4.49
CA SER A 104 -15.03 31.04 -4.35
C SER A 104 -14.87 29.81 -3.46
N VAL A 105 -13.73 29.14 -3.63
CA VAL A 105 -13.33 27.97 -2.87
C VAL A 105 -11.92 28.22 -2.36
N ASP A 106 -11.76 28.30 -1.04
CA ASP A 106 -10.46 28.37 -0.37
C ASP A 106 -10.09 26.98 0.16
N LEU A 107 -9.01 26.43 -0.40
CA LEU A 107 -8.49 25.11 -0.06
C LEU A 107 -7.61 25.09 1.20
N LEU A 108 -7.44 26.23 1.89
CA LEU A 108 -6.57 26.37 3.06
C LEU A 108 -5.15 25.83 2.79
N LYS A 109 -4.66 26.12 1.58
CA LYS A 109 -3.48 25.50 0.95
C LYS A 109 -2.14 26.11 1.35
N ASP A 110 -2.14 27.12 2.23
CA ASP A 110 -0.92 27.77 2.69
C ASP A 110 0.04 26.76 3.34
N LYS A 111 1.34 26.88 3.07
CA LYS A 111 2.36 25.96 3.60
C LYS A 111 2.41 25.98 5.14
N LYS A 112 2.16 27.14 5.76
CA LYS A 112 2.03 27.30 7.21
C LYS A 112 0.59 27.14 7.69
N GLY A 113 -0.33 26.83 6.77
CA GLY A 113 -1.73 26.54 7.05
C GLY A 113 -1.92 25.21 7.79
N GLN A 114 -3.15 24.95 8.20
CA GLN A 114 -3.51 23.74 8.95
C GLN A 114 -3.35 22.48 8.09
N ASN A 115 -4.00 22.43 6.91
CA ASN A 115 -3.97 21.27 6.02
C ASN A 115 -2.54 20.81 5.72
N ARG A 116 -1.66 21.71 5.27
CA ARG A 116 -0.29 21.34 4.87
C ARG A 116 0.56 20.84 6.04
N ARG A 117 0.39 21.40 7.25
CA ARG A 117 1.14 20.98 8.44
C ARG A 117 0.65 19.64 9.00
N GLU A 118 -0.66 19.46 9.11
CA GLU A 118 -1.24 18.22 9.64
C GLU A 118 -1.00 17.02 8.72
N HIS A 119 -0.93 17.24 7.41
CA HIS A 119 -0.60 16.20 6.43
C HIS A 119 0.90 16.03 6.20
N HIS A 120 1.78 16.76 6.90
CA HIS A 120 3.24 16.71 6.67
C HIS A 120 3.62 16.93 5.19
N THR A 121 3.00 17.93 4.57
CA THR A 121 3.26 18.34 3.19
C THR A 121 3.71 19.79 3.10
N ASP A 122 3.88 20.50 4.22
CA ASP A 122 4.35 21.89 4.28
C ASP A 122 5.73 22.12 3.63
N LYS A 123 6.60 21.10 3.62
CA LYS A 123 7.95 21.17 3.01
C LYS A 123 7.92 21.31 1.47
N TYR A 124 6.90 20.80 0.77
CA TYR A 124 6.83 20.87 -0.70
C TYR A 124 6.77 22.32 -1.21
N GLN A 125 7.69 22.67 -2.10
CA GLN A 125 7.73 23.97 -2.77
C GLN A 125 6.72 24.03 -3.93
N SER A 126 5.44 24.05 -3.58
CA SER A 126 4.31 24.18 -4.51
C SER A 126 3.17 24.98 -3.86
N ASP A 127 2.45 25.76 -4.66
CA ASP A 127 1.30 26.59 -4.24
C ASP A 127 -0.05 25.84 -4.32
N ARG A 128 -0.02 24.55 -4.65
CA ARG A 128 -1.19 23.66 -4.71
C ARG A 128 -1.49 23.06 -3.34
N LEU A 129 -2.75 22.68 -3.09
CA LEU A 129 -3.07 21.87 -1.91
C LEU A 129 -2.51 20.45 -2.13
N ILE A 130 -1.67 19.99 -1.20
CA ILE A 130 -1.14 18.62 -1.18
C ILE A 130 -1.57 18.00 0.14
N ILE A 131 -2.31 16.90 0.05
CA ILE A 131 -2.78 16.13 1.19
C ILE A 131 -2.31 14.69 1.04
N ARG A 132 -2.36 13.95 2.14
CA ARG A 132 -2.20 12.50 2.15
C ARG A 132 -3.57 11.86 2.27
N ARG A 133 -3.80 10.75 1.56
CA ARG A 133 -5.07 9.98 1.60
C ARG A 133 -5.41 9.53 3.03
N GLY A 134 -6.60 9.00 3.31
CA GLY A 134 -6.95 8.47 4.64
C GLY A 134 -6.84 9.46 5.82
N GLN A 135 -6.74 10.76 5.55
CA GLN A 135 -6.70 11.82 6.56
C GLN A 135 -7.61 12.96 6.11
N THR A 136 -8.31 13.55 7.09
CA THR A 136 -9.27 14.63 6.88
C THR A 136 -8.58 15.96 6.61
N PHE A 137 -9.15 16.77 5.72
CA PHE A 137 -8.67 18.12 5.40
C PHE A 137 -9.84 19.12 5.33
N GLN A 138 -9.54 20.41 5.44
CA GLN A 138 -10.57 21.46 5.50
C GLN A 138 -10.63 22.31 4.22
N VAL A 139 -11.84 22.75 3.85
CA VAL A 139 -12.10 23.65 2.72
C VAL A 139 -13.12 24.70 3.15
N ILE A 140 -12.98 25.94 2.68
CA ILE A 140 -13.96 27.01 2.89
C ILE A 140 -14.63 27.34 1.55
N LEU A 141 -15.94 27.40 1.55
CA LEU A 141 -16.77 27.84 0.43
C LEU A 141 -17.35 29.22 0.75
N HIS A 142 -17.31 30.12 -0.23
CA HIS A 142 -18.07 31.36 -0.20
C HIS A 142 -19.20 31.27 -1.20
N LEU A 143 -20.43 31.41 -0.71
CA LEU A 143 -21.67 31.18 -1.45
C LEU A 143 -22.31 32.51 -1.87
N SER A 144 -23.32 32.46 -2.75
CA SER A 144 -24.08 33.65 -3.17
C SER A 144 -25.08 34.13 -2.12
N ARG A 145 -25.50 33.23 -1.23
CA ARG A 145 -26.39 33.47 -0.10
C ARG A 145 -26.12 32.44 1.00
N PRO A 146 -26.63 32.63 2.23
CA PRO A 146 -26.52 31.63 3.28
C PRO A 146 -27.05 30.25 2.88
N PHE A 147 -26.38 29.21 3.36
CA PHE A 147 -26.73 27.81 3.09
C PHE A 147 -27.91 27.38 3.97
N SER A 148 -28.97 26.85 3.36
CA SER A 148 -30.15 26.35 4.08
C SER A 148 -30.14 24.82 4.10
N LEU A 149 -29.99 24.23 5.29
CA LEU A 149 -30.02 22.77 5.48
C LEU A 149 -31.36 22.14 5.07
N ASP A 150 -32.46 22.91 5.11
CA ASP A 150 -33.80 22.39 4.80
C ASP A 150 -34.09 22.34 3.29
N SER A 151 -33.42 23.18 2.49
CA SER A 151 -33.76 23.37 1.07
C SER A 151 -32.59 23.17 0.11
N ASP A 152 -31.36 23.33 0.57
CA ASP A 152 -30.16 23.25 -0.26
C ASP A 152 -29.47 21.91 -0.06
N THR A 153 -28.93 21.39 -1.16
CA THR A 153 -28.06 20.22 -1.17
C THR A 153 -26.73 20.60 -1.80
N LEU A 154 -25.66 20.03 -1.27
CA LEU A 154 -24.29 20.30 -1.71
C LEU A 154 -23.51 18.99 -1.72
N TYR A 155 -22.71 18.78 -2.75
CA TYR A 155 -21.72 17.72 -2.79
C TYR A 155 -20.50 18.17 -3.59
N LEU A 156 -19.37 17.51 -3.36
CA LEU A 156 -18.12 17.79 -4.06
C LEU A 156 -17.82 16.64 -5.02
N GLU A 157 -17.15 16.95 -6.13
CA GLU A 157 -16.64 15.94 -7.05
C GLU A 157 -15.13 16.09 -7.18
N LEU A 158 -14.40 14.98 -7.04
CA LEU A 158 -12.98 14.89 -7.36
C LEU A 158 -12.80 14.02 -8.59
N ARG A 159 -12.13 14.54 -9.62
CA ARG A 159 -11.88 13.83 -10.89
C ARG A 159 -10.39 13.72 -11.18
N THR A 160 -9.93 12.54 -11.54
CA THR A 160 -8.53 12.29 -11.94
C THR A 160 -8.44 11.43 -13.20
N GLY A 161 -7.36 11.61 -13.95
CA GLY A 161 -7.12 10.92 -15.21
C GLY A 161 -7.98 11.44 -16.39
N PRO A 162 -7.72 10.93 -17.60
CA PRO A 162 -8.34 11.45 -18.83
C PRO A 162 -9.81 11.04 -19.01
N ARG A 163 -10.25 9.96 -18.35
CA ARG A 163 -11.63 9.45 -18.39
C ARG A 163 -12.11 9.09 -16.98
N PRO A 164 -12.54 10.07 -16.18
CA PRO A 164 -13.02 9.86 -14.82
C PRO A 164 -14.29 9.00 -14.79
N LEU A 165 -14.32 7.95 -13.97
CA LEU A 165 -15.44 7.04 -13.79
C LEU A 165 -15.59 6.66 -12.32
N VAL A 166 -16.84 6.67 -11.83
CA VAL A 166 -17.16 6.34 -10.43
C VAL A 166 -16.78 4.89 -10.11
N SER A 167 -17.10 3.97 -11.01
CA SER A 167 -16.78 2.53 -10.87
C SER A 167 -15.27 2.21 -10.86
N LYS A 168 -14.41 3.19 -11.14
CA LYS A 168 -12.95 3.05 -11.14
C LYS A 168 -12.27 3.91 -10.07
N GLY A 169 -13.03 4.60 -9.22
CA GLY A 169 -12.51 5.53 -8.21
C GLY A 169 -11.84 6.78 -8.79
N THR A 170 -11.87 6.98 -10.11
CA THR A 170 -11.27 8.14 -10.78
C THR A 170 -12.22 9.33 -10.87
N HIS A 171 -13.51 9.11 -10.58
CA HIS A 171 -14.50 10.15 -10.29
C HIS A 171 -15.11 9.84 -8.92
N VAL A 172 -14.81 10.67 -7.93
CA VAL A 172 -15.31 10.52 -6.55
C VAL A 172 -16.38 11.58 -6.32
N ILE A 173 -17.52 11.16 -5.78
CA ILE A 173 -18.60 12.03 -5.34
C ILE A 173 -18.58 12.03 -3.81
N ILE A 174 -18.49 13.21 -3.23
CA ILE A 174 -18.34 13.44 -1.79
C ILE A 174 -19.63 14.07 -1.28
N PRO A 175 -20.57 13.29 -0.73
CA PRO A 175 -21.80 13.81 -0.16
C PRO A 175 -21.54 14.59 1.13
N LEU A 176 -22.49 15.46 1.47
CA LEU A 176 -22.54 16.14 2.76
C LEU A 176 -23.28 15.25 3.78
N VAL A 177 -22.68 15.04 4.95
CA VAL A 177 -23.18 14.18 6.03
C VAL A 177 -23.13 14.91 7.38
N GLU A 178 -23.89 14.41 8.36
CA GLU A 178 -23.90 14.96 9.72
C GLU A 178 -22.61 14.62 10.48
N ASP A 179 -22.13 13.38 10.35
CA ASP A 179 -20.91 12.86 10.96
C ASP A 179 -20.08 12.10 9.93
N LEU A 180 -18.76 12.22 10.03
CA LEU A 180 -17.82 11.59 9.10
C LEU A 180 -17.50 10.16 9.54
N GLU A 181 -17.45 9.23 8.59
CA GLU A 181 -16.87 7.90 8.79
C GLU A 181 -15.47 7.79 8.15
N ASP A 182 -14.53 7.17 8.86
CA ASP A 182 -13.10 7.13 8.50
C ASP A 182 -12.78 6.46 7.14
N ASP A 183 -13.62 5.53 6.68
CA ASP A 183 -13.44 4.73 5.45
C ASP A 183 -14.24 5.25 4.24
N HIS A 184 -14.83 6.44 4.34
CA HIS A 184 -15.68 7.01 3.28
C HIS A 184 -15.19 8.38 2.80
N TRP A 185 -15.44 8.66 1.52
CA TRP A 185 -15.31 10.00 0.97
C TRP A 185 -16.55 10.82 1.34
N GLU A 186 -16.45 11.63 2.38
CA GLU A 186 -17.57 12.39 2.94
C GLU A 186 -17.15 13.80 3.34
N ALA A 187 -18.11 14.73 3.38
CA ALA A 187 -17.89 16.08 3.86
C ALA A 187 -18.87 16.42 4.98
N LYS A 188 -18.40 17.14 6.00
CA LYS A 188 -19.19 17.64 7.12
C LYS A 188 -19.05 19.14 7.24
N ILE A 189 -20.15 19.85 7.51
CA ILE A 189 -20.11 21.27 7.86
C ILE A 189 -19.55 21.40 9.28
N VAL A 190 -18.45 22.13 9.45
CA VAL A 190 -17.83 22.39 10.76
C VAL A 190 -17.95 23.85 11.21
N GLU A 191 -18.22 24.78 10.28
CA GLU A 191 -18.49 26.19 10.58
C GLU A 191 -19.48 26.71 9.53
N HIS A 192 -20.50 27.44 9.97
CA HIS A 192 -21.47 28.10 9.10
C HIS A 192 -21.68 29.52 9.61
N ASP A 193 -21.24 30.50 8.82
CA ASP A 193 -21.34 31.93 9.14
C ASP A 193 -21.82 32.70 7.92
N GLY A 194 -23.13 32.99 7.88
CA GLY A 194 -23.75 33.66 6.74
C GLY A 194 -23.54 32.88 5.43
N ASP A 195 -22.88 33.51 4.46
CA ASP A 195 -22.56 32.94 3.14
C ASP A 195 -21.23 32.14 3.12
N ARG A 196 -20.55 32.00 4.26
CA ARG A 196 -19.29 31.27 4.41
C ARG A 196 -19.54 29.90 5.06
N LEU A 197 -19.13 28.85 4.37
CA LEU A 197 -19.28 27.46 4.81
C LEU A 197 -17.90 26.78 4.92
N LYS A 198 -17.52 26.34 6.11
CA LYS A 198 -16.31 25.54 6.31
C LYS A 198 -16.67 24.06 6.36
N LEU A 199 -16.04 23.30 5.47
CA LEU A 199 -16.20 21.87 5.33
C LEU A 199 -14.96 21.15 5.85
N SER A 200 -15.19 20.03 6.52
CA SER A 200 -14.20 19.02 6.84
C SER A 200 -14.46 17.81 5.94
N ILE A 201 -13.46 17.40 5.16
CA ILE A 201 -13.60 16.38 4.11
C ILE A 201 -12.72 15.19 4.45
N ASN A 202 -13.31 14.01 4.52
CA ASN A 202 -12.57 12.77 4.67
C ASN A 202 -12.18 12.17 3.31
N SER A 203 -11.01 11.53 3.26
CA SER A 203 -10.53 10.76 2.11
C SER A 203 -10.32 9.32 2.52
N THR A 204 -10.58 8.37 1.61
CA THR A 204 -10.32 6.96 1.92
C THR A 204 -8.82 6.66 1.94
N PRO A 205 -8.34 5.73 2.77
CA PRO A 205 -6.94 5.30 2.83
C PRO A 205 -6.49 4.52 1.58
N THR A 206 -7.43 4.14 0.72
CA THR A 206 -7.20 3.50 -0.57
C THR A 206 -7.36 4.46 -1.76
N ALA A 207 -7.53 5.76 -1.50
CA ALA A 207 -7.66 6.76 -2.56
C ALA A 207 -6.47 6.72 -3.51
N LEU A 208 -6.73 7.01 -4.79
CA LEU A 208 -5.71 6.96 -5.83
C LEU A 208 -4.70 8.10 -5.64
N ILE A 209 -3.43 7.82 -5.86
CA ILE A 209 -2.40 8.86 -5.85
C ILE A 209 -2.46 9.64 -7.16
N GLY A 210 -2.40 10.96 -7.05
CA GLY A 210 -2.26 11.83 -8.21
C GLY A 210 -2.96 13.17 -8.07
N GLN A 211 -3.16 13.80 -9.22
CA GLN A 211 -3.81 15.10 -9.33
C GLN A 211 -5.30 14.96 -9.55
N TYR A 212 -6.08 15.61 -8.68
CA TYR A 212 -7.52 15.69 -8.76
C TYR A 212 -7.98 17.11 -9.08
N GLN A 213 -8.98 17.19 -9.94
CA GLN A 213 -9.78 18.39 -10.17
C GLN A 213 -10.96 18.40 -9.20
N LEU A 214 -11.12 19.47 -8.44
CA LEU A 214 -12.24 19.68 -7.53
C LEU A 214 -13.34 20.52 -8.18
N THR A 215 -14.56 20.00 -8.12
CA THR A 215 -15.80 20.68 -8.51
C THR A 215 -16.77 20.70 -7.33
N VAL A 216 -17.49 21.79 -7.12
CA VAL A 216 -18.58 21.86 -6.13
C VAL A 216 -19.90 21.97 -6.87
N VAL A 217 -20.85 21.14 -6.49
CA VAL A 217 -22.22 21.13 -7.03
C VAL A 217 -23.19 21.52 -5.92
N THR A 218 -24.01 22.52 -6.20
CA THR A 218 -25.07 22.98 -5.32
C THR A 218 -26.41 22.80 -6.03
N ARG A 219 -27.41 22.30 -5.30
CA ARG A 219 -28.78 22.16 -5.82
C ARG A 219 -29.77 22.70 -4.81
N CYS A 220 -30.69 23.51 -5.31
CA CYS A 220 -31.82 24.08 -4.56
C CYS A 220 -33.11 23.88 -5.37
N PRO A 221 -34.30 24.20 -4.82
CA PRO A 221 -35.57 24.00 -5.53
C PRO A 221 -35.67 24.75 -6.87
N LYS A 222 -34.87 25.80 -7.07
CA LYS A 222 -34.85 26.63 -8.29
C LYS A 222 -33.90 26.12 -9.37
N GLY A 223 -33.00 25.18 -9.05
CA GLY A 223 -32.04 24.65 -10.01
C GLY A 223 -30.73 24.17 -9.37
N GLU A 224 -29.87 23.64 -10.24
CA GLU A 224 -28.52 23.18 -9.91
C GLU A 224 -27.49 24.16 -10.47
N ALA A 225 -26.45 24.43 -9.69
CA ALA A 225 -25.29 25.18 -10.12
C ALA A 225 -24.03 24.36 -9.85
N THR A 226 -23.12 24.42 -10.80
CA THR A 226 -21.81 23.76 -10.71
C THR A 226 -20.75 24.81 -10.89
N THR A 227 -19.69 24.75 -10.09
CA THR A 227 -18.58 25.67 -10.24
C THR A 227 -17.96 25.54 -11.63
N THR A 228 -17.93 26.63 -12.40
CA THR A 228 -17.40 26.65 -13.77
C THR A 228 -15.87 26.59 -13.77
N HIS A 229 -15.32 25.69 -14.58
CA HIS A 229 -13.89 25.56 -14.85
C HIS A 229 -13.56 26.32 -16.15
N ASP A 230 -12.51 27.15 -16.18
CA ASP A 230 -11.99 27.70 -17.43
C ASP A 230 -11.08 26.65 -18.11
N PRO A 231 -11.52 25.99 -19.19
CA PRO A 231 -10.76 24.91 -19.82
C PRO A 231 -9.44 25.36 -20.43
N LYS A 232 -9.18 26.67 -20.58
CA LYS A 232 -7.94 27.20 -21.17
C LYS A 232 -6.70 27.10 -20.27
N THR A 233 -6.86 26.68 -19.01
CA THR A 233 -5.75 26.52 -18.05
C THR A 233 -5.42 25.06 -17.72
N THR A 234 -6.27 24.12 -18.12
CA THR A 234 -5.91 22.70 -18.29
C THR A 234 -5.39 22.53 -19.70
N SER A 235 -4.08 22.64 -19.91
CA SER A 235 -3.49 22.14 -21.15
C SER A 235 -3.77 20.64 -21.25
N SER A 236 -4.72 20.28 -22.10
CA SER A 236 -4.72 18.99 -22.76
C SER A 236 -3.33 18.76 -23.34
N PHE A 237 -2.66 17.69 -22.91
CA PHE A 237 -1.53 17.12 -23.63
C PHE A 237 -2.00 16.72 -25.03
N SER A 238 -1.94 17.66 -25.97
CA SER A 238 -2.13 17.41 -27.39
C SER A 238 -0.79 17.54 -28.07
N SER A 239 -0.24 16.41 -28.52
CA SER A 239 0.94 16.39 -29.38
C SER A 239 0.62 17.12 -30.67
N THR A 240 1.33 18.20 -30.95
CA THR A 240 1.79 18.64 -32.28
C THR A 240 2.37 20.03 -32.12
N HIS A 241 3.70 20.16 -32.19
CA HIS A 241 4.33 21.45 -32.47
C HIS A 241 5.16 21.29 -33.75
N GLY A 242 4.56 21.75 -34.85
CA GLY A 242 5.29 22.05 -36.06
C GLY A 242 6.14 23.29 -35.84
N VAL A 243 7.41 23.19 -36.21
CA VAL A 243 8.44 24.22 -36.13
C VAL A 243 8.06 25.46 -36.94
N LYS A 244 8.02 26.65 -36.32
CA LYS A 244 8.30 27.93 -37.02
C LYS A 244 9.09 28.91 -36.14
N ARG A 245 10.15 29.46 -36.75
CA ARG A 245 11.12 30.44 -36.23
C ARG A 245 10.52 31.86 -36.05
N PRO A 246 11.14 32.76 -35.27
CA PRO A 246 10.55 34.03 -34.85
C PRO A 246 10.87 35.20 -35.81
N SER A 247 9.98 36.20 -35.84
CA SER A 247 10.29 37.56 -36.31
C SER A 247 9.66 38.60 -35.39
N LEU A 248 10.45 39.62 -35.04
CA LEU A 248 10.10 40.79 -34.22
C LEU A 248 9.07 41.72 -34.87
N ASN A 249 8.16 42.30 -34.07
CA ASN A 249 7.95 43.76 -33.94
C ASN A 249 6.73 44.13 -33.08
N GLY A 250 6.95 45.00 -32.09
CA GLY A 250 6.22 46.24 -31.82
C GLY A 250 4.75 46.24 -31.36
N GLY A 251 4.51 46.94 -30.25
CA GLY A 251 3.25 47.69 -30.01
C GLY A 251 2.47 47.27 -28.76
N GLY A 252 2.54 48.07 -27.70
CA GLY A 252 1.75 47.89 -26.49
C GLY A 252 0.30 48.37 -26.64
N VAL A 253 -0.61 47.68 -25.94
CA VAL A 253 -1.87 48.24 -25.43
C VAL A 253 -2.18 47.54 -24.11
N GLY A 254 -2.47 48.30 -23.07
CA GLY A 254 -2.83 47.80 -21.74
C GLY A 254 -4.07 46.91 -21.80
N GLY A 255 -3.91 45.66 -21.38
CA GLY A 255 -4.98 44.74 -21.08
C GLY A 255 -4.96 44.44 -19.58
N VAL A 256 -6.05 44.76 -18.91
CA VAL A 256 -6.35 44.38 -17.53
C VAL A 256 -6.09 42.87 -17.38
N LEU A 257 -5.07 42.49 -16.60
CA LEU A 257 -4.81 41.10 -16.23
C LEU A 257 -5.97 40.62 -15.36
N PHE A 258 -6.91 39.91 -15.97
CA PHE A 258 -7.74 38.97 -15.24
C PHE A 258 -6.83 37.82 -14.80
N TYR A 259 -6.42 37.83 -13.54
CA TYR A 259 -5.81 36.68 -12.87
C TYR A 259 -6.86 35.56 -12.75
N SER A 260 -7.09 34.80 -13.82
CA SER A 260 -7.72 33.49 -13.73
C SER A 260 -6.62 32.48 -13.43
N VAL A 261 -6.28 32.37 -12.15
CA VAL A 261 -5.39 31.30 -11.68
C VAL A 261 -6.28 30.11 -11.33
N SER A 262 -6.22 29.07 -12.15
CA SER A 262 -6.83 27.77 -11.87
C SER A 262 -6.21 27.16 -10.61
N HIS A 263 -6.88 27.39 -9.48
CA HIS A 263 -6.40 27.06 -8.13
C HIS A 263 -7.08 25.83 -7.50
N ARG A 264 -7.79 25.01 -8.28
CA ARG A 264 -8.65 23.92 -7.75
C ARG A 264 -8.10 22.53 -8.03
N GLN A 265 -6.83 22.33 -7.70
CA GLN A 265 -6.17 21.03 -7.79
C GLN A 265 -5.78 20.54 -6.40
N VAL A 266 -6.22 19.33 -6.08
CA VAL A 266 -5.83 18.60 -4.87
C VAL A 266 -4.87 17.51 -5.30
N LEU A 267 -3.66 17.52 -4.75
CA LEU A 267 -2.69 16.45 -4.93
C LEU A 267 -2.81 15.50 -3.75
N ILE A 268 -3.11 14.24 -4.04
CA ILE A 268 -3.20 13.18 -3.03
C ILE A 268 -1.95 12.32 -3.12
N THR A 269 -1.24 12.19 -1.99
CA THR A 269 -0.07 11.32 -1.80
C THR A 269 -0.34 10.27 -0.70
N GLU A 270 0.61 9.36 -0.48
CA GLU A 270 0.55 8.30 0.54
C GLU A 270 0.67 8.82 1.99
N ILE A 271 0.09 8.10 2.96
CA ILE A 271 -0.04 8.52 4.37
C ILE A 271 1.28 8.60 5.17
N LEU A 272 1.32 9.62 6.03
CA LEU A 272 2.13 9.72 7.25
C LEU A 272 1.21 10.13 8.40
N ARG A 273 0.52 9.18 9.05
CA ARG A 273 -0.34 9.51 10.20
C ARG A 273 0.52 9.72 11.45
N PRO A 274 0.36 10.83 12.18
CA PRO A 274 0.91 10.97 13.53
C PRO A 274 0.07 10.17 14.53
N HIS A 275 0.70 9.73 15.63
CA HIS A 275 -0.02 9.13 16.75
C HIS A 275 -0.86 10.20 17.46
N GLY A 276 -2.18 10.00 17.52
CA GLY A 276 -3.06 10.73 18.44
C GLY A 276 -3.97 11.75 17.77
N LEU A 277 -5.18 11.32 17.42
CA LEU A 277 -6.44 11.99 17.79
C LEU A 277 -7.62 11.11 17.30
N LEU A 278 -8.50 10.81 18.25
CA LEU A 278 -9.81 10.14 18.17
C LEU A 278 -9.76 8.60 18.08
N GLY A 279 -10.18 7.98 19.19
CA GLY A 279 -10.40 6.54 19.28
C GLY A 279 -11.68 6.15 18.56
N MET A 280 -11.63 5.08 17.77
CA MET A 280 -12.79 4.39 17.23
C MET A 280 -12.47 2.90 17.04
N ASN A 281 -13.40 2.06 17.49
CA ASN A 281 -13.49 0.64 17.20
C ASN A 281 -13.93 0.43 15.74
N LYS A 282 -13.09 -0.13 14.87
CA LYS A 282 -13.47 -0.86 13.64
C LYS A 282 -12.23 -1.67 13.17
N PRO A 283 -12.39 -2.77 12.40
CA PRO A 283 -11.28 -3.44 11.73
C PRO A 283 -10.75 -2.55 10.60
N ASP A 284 -10.00 -1.56 11.02
CA ASP A 284 -8.79 -1.00 10.44
C ASP A 284 -8.68 -0.83 8.90
N PRO A 285 -9.05 0.35 8.39
CA PRO A 285 -8.65 0.81 7.08
C PRO A 285 -7.37 1.67 7.22
N TYR A 286 -6.20 1.06 7.47
CA TYR A 286 -4.93 1.81 7.33
C TYR A 286 -4.39 1.75 5.91
N ASP A 287 -3.65 2.80 5.59
CA ASP A 287 -2.85 2.86 4.38
C ASP A 287 -1.87 1.68 4.33
N THR A 288 -1.75 1.09 3.15
CA THR A 288 -0.85 -0.03 2.91
C THR A 288 0.63 0.34 3.08
N VAL A 289 1.00 1.62 3.10
CA VAL A 289 2.38 2.05 3.40
C VAL A 289 2.56 2.57 4.83
N TYR A 290 1.60 2.33 5.73
CA TYR A 290 1.68 2.76 7.12
C TYR A 290 2.97 2.26 7.80
N LEU A 291 3.71 3.22 8.37
CA LEU A 291 4.89 3.03 9.20
C LEU A 291 4.52 3.56 10.59
N ASP A 292 4.83 2.85 11.67
CA ASP A 292 4.37 3.24 13.01
C ASP A 292 5.32 4.24 13.68
N ASP A 293 6.63 4.01 13.57
CA ASP A 293 7.68 4.81 14.20
C ASP A 293 7.86 6.20 13.55
N ASP A 294 7.75 7.25 14.35
CA ASP A 294 7.84 8.64 13.89
C ASP A 294 9.27 9.04 13.45
N GLU A 295 10.33 8.47 14.05
CA GLU A 295 11.70 8.71 13.61
C GLU A 295 11.96 8.06 12.25
N GLU A 296 11.41 6.86 12.02
CA GLU A 296 11.46 6.20 10.73
C GLU A 296 10.65 6.95 9.66
N LYS A 297 9.49 7.52 10.00
CA LYS A 297 8.73 8.41 9.09
C LYS A 297 9.54 9.63 8.70
N GLU A 298 10.18 10.28 9.67
CA GLU A 298 11.03 11.44 9.39
C GLU A 298 12.19 11.03 8.49
N GLU A 299 12.88 9.91 8.75
CA GLU A 299 14.01 9.46 7.94
C GLU A 299 13.63 8.98 6.54
N TYR A 300 12.55 8.19 6.41
CA TYR A 300 12.23 7.45 5.19
C TYR A 300 11.23 8.14 4.28
N VAL A 301 10.59 9.23 4.72
CA VAL A 301 9.72 10.07 3.88
C VAL A 301 10.13 11.55 3.91
N LEU A 302 10.39 12.12 5.10
CA LEU A 302 10.54 13.57 5.27
C LEU A 302 11.98 14.10 5.21
N ASN A 303 12.99 13.22 5.30
CA ASN A 303 14.38 13.59 5.15
C ASN A 303 14.72 13.66 3.66
N ASP A 304 15.18 14.82 3.20
CA ASP A 304 15.46 15.10 1.79
C ASP A 304 16.95 14.99 1.43
N THR A 305 17.76 14.51 2.38
CA THR A 305 19.18 14.18 2.20
C THR A 305 19.49 12.80 2.76
N GLY A 306 20.47 12.12 2.15
CA GLY A 306 20.80 10.74 2.51
C GLY A 306 22.27 10.40 2.34
N ARG A 307 22.59 9.13 2.61
CA ARG A 307 23.90 8.52 2.41
C ARG A 307 23.75 7.28 1.54
N ILE A 308 24.58 7.20 0.51
CA ILE A 308 24.74 6.01 -0.32
C ILE A 308 26.15 5.46 -0.09
N TYR A 309 26.26 4.17 0.19
CA TYR A 309 27.52 3.51 0.46
C TYR A 309 28.10 2.93 -0.83
N TYR A 310 29.43 2.88 -0.94
CA TYR A 310 30.14 2.40 -2.11
C TYR A 310 31.53 1.88 -1.71
N GLY A 311 32.31 1.39 -2.68
CA GLY A 311 33.68 0.94 -2.45
C GLY A 311 33.76 -0.58 -2.42
N THR A 312 34.33 -1.13 -1.35
CA THR A 312 34.44 -2.59 -1.17
C THR A 312 34.02 -2.97 0.23
N GLU A 313 33.75 -4.26 0.45
CA GLU A 313 33.44 -4.82 1.78
C GLU A 313 34.47 -4.44 2.86
N LYS A 314 35.74 -4.27 2.48
CA LYS A 314 36.86 -3.94 3.38
C LYS A 314 37.08 -2.45 3.56
N GLN A 315 36.62 -1.65 2.61
CA GLN A 315 36.82 -0.20 2.54
C GLN A 315 35.52 0.45 2.07
N ILE A 316 34.56 0.55 2.99
CA ILE A 316 33.25 1.13 2.74
C ILE A 316 33.36 2.66 2.75
N GLY A 317 33.15 3.26 1.59
CA GLY A 317 32.97 4.70 1.41
C GLY A 317 31.50 5.10 1.56
N ALA A 318 31.27 6.40 1.79
CA ALA A 318 29.94 6.97 1.87
C ALA A 318 29.88 8.28 1.08
N ARG A 319 28.82 8.46 0.30
CA ARG A 319 28.53 9.68 -0.45
C ARG A 319 27.22 10.27 0.06
N THR A 320 27.20 11.59 0.25
CA THR A 320 25.95 12.31 0.51
C THR A 320 25.16 12.47 -0.78
N TRP A 321 23.85 12.28 -0.71
CA TRP A 321 22.94 12.46 -1.82
C TRP A 321 21.80 13.39 -1.43
N ASN A 322 21.51 14.38 -2.27
CA ASN A 322 20.35 15.25 -2.10
C ASN A 322 19.16 14.64 -2.85
N PHE A 323 18.25 13.98 -2.12
CA PHE A 323 17.03 13.45 -2.71
C PHE A 323 16.13 14.61 -3.17
N GLY A 324 15.94 15.60 -2.32
CA GLY A 324 15.27 16.87 -2.67
C GLY A 324 13.82 16.72 -3.14
N GLN A 325 13.08 15.73 -2.64
CA GLN A 325 11.71 15.40 -3.04
C GLN A 325 10.71 16.55 -2.88
N PHE A 326 11.03 17.53 -2.04
CA PHE A 326 10.20 18.72 -1.80
C PHE A 326 10.57 19.93 -2.65
N SER A 327 11.62 19.84 -3.47
CA SER A 327 12.10 20.95 -4.30
C SER A 327 11.09 21.30 -5.40
N GLU A 328 11.07 22.56 -5.80
CA GLU A 328 10.15 23.07 -6.82
C GLU A 328 10.31 22.31 -8.15
N GLY A 329 9.18 21.81 -8.68
CA GLY A 329 9.10 21.05 -9.93
C GLY A 329 9.31 19.54 -9.78
N VAL A 330 9.74 19.05 -8.62
CA VAL A 330 10.02 17.61 -8.40
C VAL A 330 8.73 16.80 -8.30
N LEU A 331 7.72 17.30 -7.59
CA LEU A 331 6.43 16.61 -7.49
C LEU A 331 5.74 16.51 -8.85
N GLU A 332 5.78 17.58 -9.63
CA GLU A 332 5.27 17.60 -11.00
C GLU A 332 6.00 16.59 -11.89
N ALA A 333 7.34 16.50 -11.77
CA ALA A 333 8.12 15.48 -12.46
C ALA A 333 7.74 14.04 -12.03
N CYS A 334 7.49 13.80 -10.75
CA CYS A 334 7.06 12.49 -10.24
C CYS A 334 5.68 12.09 -10.75
N LEU A 335 4.73 13.03 -10.78
CA LEU A 335 3.40 12.81 -11.36
C LEU A 335 3.47 12.58 -12.86
N TYR A 336 4.35 13.31 -13.56
CA TYR A 336 4.61 13.11 -14.99
C TYR A 336 5.15 11.69 -15.27
N ILE A 337 6.06 11.19 -14.43
CA ILE A 337 6.54 9.79 -14.51
C ILE A 337 5.38 8.80 -14.40
N LEU A 338 4.48 8.97 -13.42
CA LEU A 338 3.29 8.11 -13.28
C LEU A 338 2.33 8.23 -14.46
N GLU A 339 2.19 9.42 -15.04
CA GLU A 339 1.37 9.65 -16.24
C GLU A 339 1.95 9.01 -17.50
N LYS A 340 3.28 8.90 -17.59
CA LYS A 340 3.99 8.24 -18.70
C LYS A 340 4.12 6.74 -18.53
N SER A 341 3.96 6.22 -17.31
CA SER A 341 3.94 4.79 -17.05
C SER A 341 2.67 4.10 -17.59
N ASP A 342 2.74 2.78 -17.72
CA ASP A 342 1.59 1.94 -18.09
C ASP A 342 0.54 1.76 -16.97
N VAL A 343 0.74 2.38 -15.79
CA VAL A 343 -0.22 2.28 -14.70
C VAL A 343 -1.42 3.18 -14.96
N LEU A 344 -2.56 2.52 -15.22
CA LEU A 344 -3.87 3.15 -15.28
C LEU A 344 -4.14 3.93 -13.98
N PRO A 345 -4.78 5.11 -14.04
CA PRO A 345 -5.11 5.90 -12.85
C PRO A 345 -5.79 5.09 -11.74
N SER A 346 -6.69 4.17 -12.08
CA SER A 346 -7.39 3.30 -11.12
C SER A 346 -6.48 2.33 -10.36
N GLY A 347 -5.27 2.06 -10.85
CA GLY A 347 -4.26 1.23 -10.19
C GLY A 347 -3.31 2.01 -9.30
N ARG A 348 -3.37 3.35 -9.29
CA ARG A 348 -2.44 4.22 -8.55
C ARG A 348 -2.74 4.30 -7.04
N GLY A 349 -3.79 3.64 -6.56
CA GLY A 349 -4.05 3.47 -5.13
C GLY A 349 -3.33 2.27 -4.52
N ASP A 350 -2.69 1.42 -5.33
CA ASP A 350 -1.96 0.25 -4.85
C ASP A 350 -0.45 0.52 -4.97
N PRO A 351 0.30 0.61 -3.84
CA PRO A 351 1.73 0.90 -3.88
C PRO A 351 2.52 -0.18 -4.63
N VAL A 352 2.08 -1.44 -4.67
CA VAL A 352 2.77 -2.51 -5.41
C VAL A 352 2.82 -2.16 -6.91
N ASN A 353 1.69 -1.71 -7.47
CA ASN A 353 1.61 -1.30 -8.87
C ASN A 353 2.44 -0.02 -9.13
N VAL A 354 2.34 0.96 -8.24
CA VAL A 354 3.06 2.24 -8.36
C VAL A 354 4.57 2.02 -8.33
N VAL A 355 5.07 1.28 -7.34
CA VAL A 355 6.50 0.99 -7.19
C VAL A 355 7.03 0.18 -8.37
N ARG A 356 6.30 -0.85 -8.81
CA ARG A 356 6.71 -1.66 -9.97
C ARG A 356 6.82 -0.81 -11.24
N ALA A 357 5.91 0.12 -11.45
CA ALA A 357 5.95 1.03 -12.60
C ALA A 357 7.08 2.06 -12.51
N ILE A 358 7.35 2.59 -11.31
CA ILE A 358 8.49 3.48 -11.07
C ILE A 358 9.80 2.76 -11.39
N SER A 359 9.96 1.49 -10.97
CA SER A 359 11.20 0.76 -11.23
C SER A 359 11.53 0.64 -12.73
N ALA A 360 10.51 0.50 -13.58
CA ALA A 360 10.64 0.55 -15.04
C ALA A 360 10.94 1.98 -15.54
N MET A 361 10.10 2.94 -15.15
CA MET A 361 10.18 4.31 -15.67
C MET A 361 11.43 5.08 -15.28
N ILE A 362 12.18 4.63 -14.29
CA ILE A 362 13.45 5.27 -13.90
C ILE A 362 14.56 4.98 -14.91
N ASN A 363 14.51 3.87 -15.63
CA ASN A 363 15.49 3.51 -16.66
C ASN A 363 14.90 3.66 -18.08
N SER A 364 15.77 3.87 -19.08
CA SER A 364 15.36 4.23 -20.44
C SER A 364 15.21 3.14 -21.53
N PRO A 365 15.72 1.89 -21.40
CA PRO A 365 15.68 0.88 -22.45
C PRO A 365 14.33 0.69 -23.17
N ASP A 366 13.22 0.64 -22.43
CA ASP A 366 11.90 0.30 -22.99
C ASP A 366 11.02 1.53 -23.20
N ASP A 367 10.82 2.31 -22.11
CA ASP A 367 9.72 3.29 -22.03
C ASP A 367 10.19 4.75 -22.16
N ARG A 368 11.43 4.97 -22.60
CA ARG A 368 12.10 6.30 -22.54
C ARG A 368 12.01 6.92 -21.13
N GLY A 369 12.27 6.10 -20.12
CA GLY A 369 12.32 6.53 -18.73
C GLY A 369 13.42 7.54 -18.41
N VAL A 370 13.52 7.87 -17.13
CA VAL A 370 14.22 9.08 -16.64
C VAL A 370 15.70 9.13 -17.00
N LEU A 371 16.42 8.02 -16.87
CA LEU A 371 17.88 7.97 -16.96
C LEU A 371 18.36 6.92 -17.96
N GLU A 372 19.36 7.31 -18.76
CA GLU A 372 20.12 6.40 -19.61
C GLU A 372 21.38 5.91 -18.90
N GLY A 373 21.56 4.58 -18.83
CA GLY A 373 22.71 3.95 -18.19
C GLY A 373 23.96 3.96 -19.07
N ASN A 374 25.15 4.19 -18.48
CA ASN A 374 26.42 4.09 -19.21
C ASN A 374 27.59 3.68 -18.27
N TRP A 375 28.28 2.60 -18.61
CA TRP A 375 29.44 2.04 -17.89
C TRP A 375 30.74 2.02 -18.72
N SER A 376 30.73 2.60 -19.92
CA SER A 376 31.87 2.54 -20.85
C SER A 376 33.11 3.32 -20.41
N GLY A 377 32.97 4.22 -19.42
CA GLY A 377 34.01 5.18 -19.05
C GLY A 377 34.07 6.42 -19.95
N ASN A 378 33.39 6.42 -21.10
CA ASN A 378 33.21 7.58 -21.96
C ASN A 378 31.80 8.15 -21.82
N TYR A 379 31.71 9.35 -21.24
CA TYR A 379 30.44 10.03 -20.96
C TYR A 379 30.19 11.21 -21.90
N THR A 380 30.78 11.20 -23.10
CA THR A 380 30.53 12.22 -24.12
C THR A 380 29.03 12.30 -24.45
N GLY A 381 28.52 13.53 -24.58
CA GLY A 381 27.09 13.78 -24.84
C GLY A 381 26.19 13.78 -23.59
N GLY A 382 26.76 13.62 -22.38
CA GLY A 382 26.02 13.68 -21.13
C GLY A 382 26.90 14.06 -19.94
N LYS A 383 26.36 13.89 -18.74
CA LYS A 383 27.07 14.07 -17.48
C LYS A 383 27.58 12.73 -16.95
N SER A 384 28.80 12.72 -16.42
CA SER A 384 29.35 11.52 -15.79
C SER A 384 28.50 11.10 -14.57
N PRO A 385 28.18 9.80 -14.40
CA PRO A 385 27.41 9.30 -13.26
C PRO A 385 27.98 9.72 -11.89
N THR A 386 29.31 9.86 -11.78
CA THR A 386 29.99 10.24 -10.54
C THR A 386 29.89 11.73 -10.22
N ALA A 387 29.48 12.57 -11.17
CA ALA A 387 29.33 14.02 -11.00
C ALA A 387 27.95 14.42 -10.45
N TRP A 388 27.00 13.49 -10.38
CA TRP A 388 25.71 13.73 -9.72
C TRP A 388 25.87 13.75 -8.19
N SER A 389 25.21 14.73 -7.57
CA SER A 389 25.13 14.92 -6.12
C SER A 389 23.70 14.83 -5.58
N GLY A 390 22.71 14.66 -6.47
CA GLY A 390 21.30 14.65 -6.11
C GLY A 390 20.39 14.37 -7.30
N SER A 391 19.11 14.16 -7.00
CA SER A 391 18.09 13.75 -7.98
C SER A 391 17.34 14.92 -8.62
N VAL A 392 17.36 16.10 -7.99
CA VAL A 392 16.54 17.26 -8.37
C VAL A 392 16.80 17.69 -9.82
N ASP A 393 18.06 17.90 -10.19
CA ASP A 393 18.43 18.31 -11.54
C ASP A 393 18.01 17.27 -12.58
N ILE A 394 18.19 15.98 -12.28
CA ILE A 394 17.82 14.88 -13.19
C ILE A 394 16.32 14.90 -13.47
N LEU A 395 15.50 14.91 -12.42
CA LEU A 395 14.04 14.88 -12.55
C LEU A 395 13.49 16.13 -13.24
N LYS A 396 14.04 17.31 -12.91
CA LYS A 396 13.65 18.56 -13.55
C LYS A 396 14.02 18.57 -15.01
N THR A 397 15.25 18.20 -15.38
CA THR A 397 15.67 18.11 -16.79
C THR A 397 14.75 17.16 -17.56
N TYR A 398 14.54 15.93 -17.06
CA TYR A 398 13.65 14.96 -17.71
C TYR A 398 12.25 15.54 -17.99
N HIS A 399 11.64 16.17 -16.98
CA HIS A 399 10.31 16.75 -17.12
C HIS A 399 10.29 17.95 -18.07
N THR A 400 11.24 18.89 -17.94
CA THR A 400 11.28 20.10 -18.79
C THR A 400 11.65 19.83 -20.24
N GLU A 401 12.40 18.75 -20.52
CA GLU A 401 12.76 18.32 -21.87
C GLU A 401 11.71 17.38 -22.49
N GLY A 402 10.51 17.30 -21.89
CA GLY A 402 9.38 16.56 -22.47
C GLY A 402 9.51 15.05 -22.37
N GLY A 403 10.20 14.54 -21.35
CA GLY A 403 10.39 13.10 -21.12
C GLY A 403 11.56 12.50 -21.89
N MET A 404 12.56 13.31 -22.24
CA MET A 404 13.79 12.81 -22.87
C MET A 404 14.74 12.24 -21.80
N PRO A 405 15.24 10.99 -21.96
CA PRO A 405 16.14 10.38 -20.98
C PRO A 405 17.40 11.23 -20.70
N VAL A 406 17.69 11.43 -19.42
CA VAL A 406 18.85 12.19 -18.95
C VAL A 406 20.09 11.29 -18.98
N LYS A 407 21.20 11.84 -19.50
CA LYS A 407 22.46 11.12 -19.67
C LYS A 407 23.50 11.60 -18.64
N TYR A 408 24.17 10.74 -17.86
CA TYR A 408 24.02 9.30 -17.71
C TYR A 408 23.89 8.89 -16.24
N GLY A 409 23.39 7.68 -15.99
CA GLY A 409 23.25 7.06 -14.67
C GLY A 409 24.02 5.73 -14.53
N GLN A 410 24.23 5.34 -13.27
CA GLN A 410 24.64 4.00 -12.82
C GLN A 410 23.82 3.65 -11.57
N CYS A 411 23.97 2.44 -11.00
CA CYS A 411 23.10 1.90 -9.93
C CYS A 411 22.81 2.90 -8.79
N TRP A 412 23.83 3.58 -8.24
CA TRP A 412 23.61 4.57 -7.17
C TRP A 412 22.83 5.82 -7.61
N VAL A 413 22.92 6.20 -8.89
CA VAL A 413 22.14 7.32 -9.46
C VAL A 413 20.69 6.88 -9.64
N PHE A 414 20.46 5.68 -10.20
CA PHE A 414 19.11 5.09 -10.31
C PHE A 414 18.46 4.94 -8.93
N SER A 415 19.20 4.44 -7.93
CA SER A 415 18.72 4.33 -6.56
C SER A 415 18.42 5.71 -5.94
N GLY A 416 19.27 6.71 -6.18
CA GLY A 416 19.05 8.07 -5.73
C GLY A 416 17.75 8.67 -6.27
N VAL A 417 17.50 8.54 -7.57
CA VAL A 417 16.28 9.04 -8.22
C VAL A 417 15.05 8.24 -7.78
N THR A 418 15.15 6.91 -7.70
CA THR A 418 14.05 6.04 -7.24
C THR A 418 13.62 6.40 -5.81
N THR A 419 14.57 6.56 -4.88
CA THR A 419 14.26 7.02 -3.51
C THR A 419 13.56 8.37 -3.53
N THR A 420 14.03 9.33 -4.34
CA THR A 420 13.37 10.64 -4.46
C THR A 420 11.92 10.52 -4.93
N VAL A 421 11.65 9.75 -5.98
CA VAL A 421 10.29 9.60 -6.53
C VAL A 421 9.36 8.93 -5.52
N LEU A 422 9.80 7.84 -4.89
CA LEU A 422 9.00 7.13 -3.87
C LEU A 422 8.69 8.02 -2.67
N ARG A 423 9.70 8.70 -2.11
CA ARG A 423 9.50 9.65 -0.99
C ARG A 423 8.61 10.83 -1.37
N CYS A 424 8.73 11.33 -2.61
CA CYS A 424 7.89 12.41 -3.13
C CYS A 424 6.42 12.02 -3.20
N LEU A 425 6.13 10.75 -3.52
CA LEU A 425 4.77 10.21 -3.54
C LEU A 425 4.27 9.75 -2.16
N GLY A 426 5.15 9.77 -1.14
CA GLY A 426 4.86 9.42 0.24
C GLY A 426 5.10 7.95 0.60
N ILE A 427 5.68 7.15 -0.30
CA ILE A 427 6.07 5.76 -0.01
C ILE A 427 7.41 5.79 0.75
N PRO A 428 7.49 5.25 1.99
CA PRO A 428 8.74 5.23 2.73
C PRO A 428 9.78 4.40 1.99
N ALA A 429 10.95 4.99 1.75
CA ALA A 429 11.99 4.35 0.93
C ALA A 429 13.40 4.69 1.40
N ARG A 430 14.34 3.77 1.20
CA ARG A 430 15.77 3.95 1.49
C ARG A 430 16.64 3.32 0.41
N SER A 431 17.78 3.92 0.11
CA SER A 431 18.82 3.30 -0.71
C SER A 431 19.55 2.21 0.08
N VAL A 432 19.82 1.09 -0.57
CA VAL A 432 20.52 -0.07 0.02
C VAL A 432 21.71 -0.42 -0.85
N THR A 433 22.88 -0.56 -0.25
CA THR A 433 24.11 -1.00 -0.92
C THR A 433 24.43 -2.43 -0.51
N ASN A 434 24.60 -3.32 -1.47
CA ASN A 434 25.12 -4.66 -1.28
C ASN A 434 26.58 -4.74 -1.77
N PHE A 435 27.50 -5.31 -0.98
CA PHE A 435 28.89 -5.53 -1.39
C PHE A 435 29.09 -6.97 -1.85
N GLN A 436 29.95 -7.18 -2.86
CA GLN A 436 30.03 -8.46 -3.58
C GLN A 436 28.65 -8.88 -4.08
N SER A 437 27.96 -8.01 -4.83
CA SER A 437 26.62 -8.32 -5.32
C SER A 437 26.73 -9.24 -6.53
N ALA A 438 26.07 -10.39 -6.47
CA ALA A 438 25.97 -11.25 -7.64
C ALA A 438 25.12 -10.59 -8.72
N HIS A 439 25.41 -10.91 -9.98
CA HIS A 439 24.52 -10.68 -11.10
C HIS A 439 24.40 -11.99 -11.87
N ASP A 440 23.38 -12.76 -11.51
CA ASP A 440 23.02 -14.05 -12.11
C ASP A 440 22.23 -13.79 -13.40
N THR A 441 22.75 -14.29 -14.51
CA THR A 441 22.19 -14.06 -15.85
C THR A 441 21.35 -15.23 -16.37
N ASP A 442 21.40 -16.40 -15.72
CA ASP A 442 20.71 -17.62 -16.18
C ASP A 442 19.66 -18.16 -15.18
N VAL A 443 19.41 -17.40 -14.10
CA VAL A 443 18.43 -17.72 -13.05
C VAL A 443 18.72 -19.08 -12.43
N SER A 444 19.99 -19.47 -12.40
CA SER A 444 20.45 -20.70 -11.73
C SER A 444 20.40 -20.57 -10.21
N LEU A 445 20.34 -19.35 -9.68
CA LEU A 445 20.50 -19.02 -8.27
C LEU A 445 21.89 -19.42 -7.73
N THR A 446 22.84 -19.48 -8.64
CA THR A 446 24.26 -19.73 -8.42
C THR A 446 25.08 -18.79 -9.31
N ILE A 447 26.38 -18.66 -9.03
CA ILE A 447 27.30 -17.92 -9.89
C ILE A 447 28.26 -18.93 -10.48
N ASP A 448 28.14 -19.19 -11.77
CA ASP A 448 28.90 -20.25 -12.40
C ASP A 448 30.19 -19.75 -13.05
N VAL A 449 31.29 -20.44 -12.78
CA VAL A 449 32.60 -20.16 -13.39
C VAL A 449 33.12 -21.41 -14.08
N TYR A 450 33.17 -21.36 -15.40
CA TYR A 450 33.60 -22.45 -16.28
C TYR A 450 35.07 -22.33 -16.68
N PHE A 451 35.74 -23.47 -16.63
CA PHE A 451 37.12 -23.68 -17.08
C PHE A 451 37.17 -24.78 -18.14
N ASN A 452 38.15 -24.70 -19.03
CA ASN A 452 38.49 -25.79 -19.93
C ASN A 452 39.26 -26.90 -19.21
N GLU A 453 39.63 -27.94 -19.95
CA GLU A 453 40.37 -29.11 -19.48
C GLU A 453 41.71 -28.73 -18.82
N ASN A 454 42.29 -27.58 -19.21
CA ASN A 454 43.57 -27.06 -18.73
C ASN A 454 43.43 -26.01 -17.61
N MET A 455 42.24 -25.84 -17.02
CA MET A 455 41.94 -24.83 -15.99
C MET A 455 42.03 -23.37 -16.48
N GLU A 456 41.82 -23.13 -17.78
CA GLU A 456 41.72 -21.78 -18.33
C GLU A 456 40.24 -21.33 -18.42
N PRO A 457 39.90 -20.08 -18.06
CA PRO A 457 38.52 -19.60 -18.09
C PRO A 457 37.88 -19.63 -19.48
N LEU A 458 36.67 -20.17 -19.58
CA LEU A 458 35.86 -20.16 -20.80
C LEU A 458 35.00 -18.89 -20.87
N ASN A 459 35.59 -17.79 -21.36
CA ASN A 459 34.94 -16.47 -21.37
C ASN A 459 33.55 -16.41 -22.04
N HIS A 460 33.25 -17.30 -22.99
CA HIS A 460 31.94 -17.35 -23.66
C HIS A 460 30.83 -18.01 -22.80
N LEU A 461 31.19 -18.69 -21.71
CA LEU A 461 30.26 -19.31 -20.74
C LEU A 461 30.21 -18.55 -19.40
N ASN A 462 31.16 -17.63 -19.15
CA ASN A 462 31.27 -16.88 -17.90
C ASN A 462 30.62 -15.50 -18.04
N SER A 463 29.29 -15.47 -18.22
CA SER A 463 28.51 -14.22 -18.28
C SER A 463 28.18 -13.66 -16.89
N ASP A 464 28.08 -14.51 -15.88
CA ASP A 464 27.84 -14.08 -14.50
C ASP A 464 28.98 -13.23 -13.98
N SER A 465 28.62 -12.23 -13.16
CA SER A 465 29.61 -11.34 -12.58
C SER A 465 29.30 -11.03 -11.12
N VAL A 466 30.36 -10.78 -10.35
CA VAL A 466 30.24 -10.26 -8.98
C VAL A 466 30.68 -8.81 -9.01
N TRP A 467 29.74 -7.92 -8.71
CA TRP A 467 29.96 -6.49 -8.62
C TRP A 467 30.58 -6.16 -7.26
N ASN A 468 31.61 -5.31 -7.23
CA ASN A 468 32.22 -4.85 -5.97
C ASN A 468 31.17 -4.32 -4.99
N PHE A 469 30.21 -3.56 -5.53
CA PHE A 469 28.98 -3.21 -4.87
C PHE A 469 27.88 -2.96 -5.90
N HIS A 470 26.64 -3.10 -5.47
CA HIS A 470 25.44 -2.70 -6.20
C HIS A 470 24.51 -1.93 -5.28
N VAL A 471 23.66 -1.06 -5.84
CA VAL A 471 22.76 -0.20 -5.06
C VAL A 471 21.36 -0.25 -5.64
N TRP A 472 20.39 -0.66 -4.81
CA TRP A 472 18.96 -0.67 -5.12
C TRP A 472 18.17 0.11 -4.04
N ASN A 473 16.87 -0.13 -3.94
CA ASN A 473 15.97 0.53 -3.00
C ASN A 473 15.17 -0.49 -2.17
N ASP A 474 15.05 -0.24 -0.87
CA ASP A 474 13.99 -0.81 -0.07
C ASP A 474 12.83 0.18 0.00
N CYS A 475 11.59 -0.28 -0.17
CA CYS A 475 10.39 0.49 0.10
C CYS A 475 9.44 -0.24 1.05
N TRP A 476 8.74 0.50 1.90
CA TRP A 476 7.88 -0.06 2.94
C TRP A 476 6.43 -0.15 2.47
N MET A 477 5.86 -1.34 2.50
CA MET A 477 4.42 -1.56 2.25
C MET A 477 3.94 -2.92 2.78
N ALA A 478 2.64 -3.01 3.05
CA ALA A 478 1.92 -4.28 3.17
C ALA A 478 1.85 -5.00 1.82
N ARG A 479 1.68 -6.33 1.87
CA ARG A 479 1.57 -7.20 0.69
C ARG A 479 0.30 -8.06 0.74
N PRO A 480 -0.90 -7.46 0.63
CA PRO A 480 -2.16 -8.20 0.66
C PRO A 480 -2.31 -9.19 -0.51
N ASP A 481 -1.47 -9.05 -1.53
CA ASP A 481 -1.37 -9.94 -2.68
C ASP A 481 -0.51 -11.20 -2.41
N LEU A 482 0.11 -11.30 -1.23
CA LEU A 482 0.93 -12.43 -0.75
C LEU A 482 0.39 -12.98 0.58
N PRO A 483 0.85 -14.17 1.01
CA PRO A 483 0.56 -14.67 2.35
C PRO A 483 0.99 -13.67 3.46
N PRO A 484 0.28 -13.63 4.61
CA PRO A 484 0.69 -12.83 5.76
C PRO A 484 2.15 -13.07 6.16
N GLY A 485 2.85 -12.03 6.61
CA GLY A 485 4.29 -12.08 6.93
C GLY A 485 5.20 -11.53 5.84
N MET A 486 4.68 -11.28 4.63
CA MET A 486 5.47 -10.82 3.47
C MET A 486 5.52 -9.29 3.30
N GLY A 487 4.79 -8.54 4.13
CA GLY A 487 4.85 -7.08 4.16
C GLY A 487 6.13 -6.53 4.81
N GLY A 488 6.24 -5.20 4.86
CA GLY A 488 7.40 -4.48 5.40
C GLY A 488 8.30 -4.01 4.27
N TRP A 489 9.62 -4.13 4.45
CA TRP A 489 10.59 -3.77 3.41
C TRP A 489 10.50 -4.68 2.19
N GLN A 490 10.37 -4.06 1.02
CA GLN A 490 10.39 -4.71 -0.28
C GLN A 490 11.57 -4.19 -1.09
N ALA A 491 12.40 -5.09 -1.62
CA ALA A 491 13.51 -4.75 -2.49
C ALA A 491 13.00 -4.43 -3.91
N VAL A 492 13.49 -3.34 -4.47
CA VAL A 492 13.15 -2.82 -5.80
C VAL A 492 14.43 -2.31 -6.43
N ASP A 493 14.72 -2.75 -7.64
CA ASP A 493 15.87 -2.28 -8.40
C ASP A 493 15.43 -1.70 -9.75
N SER A 494 15.77 -0.42 -9.93
CA SER A 494 15.51 0.33 -11.15
C SER A 494 16.70 0.30 -12.12
N THR A 495 17.80 -0.35 -11.75
CA THR A 495 18.95 -0.55 -12.63
C THR A 495 18.58 -1.58 -13.69
N PRO A 496 18.73 -1.26 -15.00
CA PRO A 496 18.39 -2.21 -16.06
C PRO A 496 19.44 -3.33 -16.08
N GLN A 497 19.09 -4.45 -15.47
CA GLN A 497 19.90 -5.66 -15.36
C GLN A 497 19.26 -6.78 -16.18
N GLU A 498 18.14 -7.32 -15.67
CA GLU A 498 17.35 -8.35 -16.34
C GLU A 498 15.91 -7.87 -16.60
N THR A 499 15.24 -8.52 -17.55
CA THR A 499 13.84 -8.21 -17.86
C THR A 499 12.87 -9.02 -17.00
N SER A 500 11.86 -8.36 -16.43
CA SER A 500 10.74 -8.99 -15.74
C SER A 500 9.47 -8.87 -16.56
N GLN A 501 9.08 -9.98 -17.20
CA GLN A 501 7.98 -10.05 -18.16
C GLN A 501 8.23 -9.16 -19.40
N GLY A 502 9.47 -9.14 -19.89
CA GLY A 502 9.86 -8.41 -21.12
C GLY A 502 10.14 -6.92 -20.94
N THR A 503 10.17 -6.41 -19.70
CA THR A 503 10.49 -5.01 -19.38
C THR A 503 11.64 -4.98 -18.36
N PHE A 504 12.61 -4.06 -18.51
CA PHE A 504 13.69 -3.83 -17.56
C PHE A 504 13.16 -3.20 -16.27
N ARG A 505 12.87 -4.05 -15.28
CA ARG A 505 12.34 -3.68 -13.97
C ARG A 505 12.53 -4.82 -12.99
N CYS A 506 12.65 -4.50 -11.70
CA CYS A 506 12.77 -5.52 -10.66
C CYS A 506 11.99 -5.12 -9.40
N GLY A 507 11.23 -6.08 -8.86
CA GLY A 507 10.48 -5.96 -7.62
C GLY A 507 9.05 -5.42 -7.79
N PRO A 508 8.35 -5.15 -6.68
CA PRO A 508 8.80 -5.28 -5.28
C PRO A 508 8.91 -6.75 -4.80
N ALA A 509 10.10 -7.14 -4.36
CA ALA A 509 10.41 -8.45 -3.78
C ALA A 509 10.39 -8.36 -2.25
N SER A 510 9.67 -9.24 -1.56
CA SER A 510 9.64 -9.22 -0.09
C SER A 510 11.01 -9.58 0.49
N VAL A 511 11.61 -8.69 1.29
CA VAL A 511 12.91 -8.97 1.96
C VAL A 511 12.80 -10.19 2.88
N THR A 512 11.63 -10.41 3.48
CA THR A 512 11.34 -11.64 4.25
C THR A 512 11.36 -12.90 3.38
N ALA A 513 10.80 -12.84 2.17
CA ALA A 513 10.81 -13.98 1.25
C ALA A 513 12.24 -14.28 0.76
N ILE A 514 13.02 -13.23 0.43
CA ILE A 514 14.45 -13.33 0.08
C ILE A 514 15.21 -14.03 1.21
N ARG A 515 15.09 -13.54 2.45
CA ARG A 515 15.80 -14.10 3.60
C ARG A 515 15.55 -15.59 3.83
N ASN A 516 14.34 -16.06 3.53
CA ASN A 516 13.94 -17.44 3.77
C ASN A 516 14.03 -18.32 2.52
N GLY A 517 14.57 -17.82 1.40
CA GLY A 517 14.68 -18.59 0.14
C GLY A 517 13.36 -18.90 -0.54
N GLN A 518 12.27 -18.18 -0.20
CA GLN A 518 10.93 -18.38 -0.75
C GLN A 518 10.76 -17.68 -2.09
N VAL A 519 11.62 -18.04 -3.05
CA VAL A 519 11.79 -17.33 -4.34
C VAL A 519 10.60 -17.50 -5.30
N PHE A 520 9.69 -18.42 -5.02
CA PHE A 520 8.46 -18.63 -5.80
C PHE A 520 7.41 -17.52 -5.58
N HIS A 521 7.62 -16.61 -4.63
CA HIS A 521 6.76 -15.45 -4.46
C HIS A 521 7.12 -14.32 -5.43
N LYS A 522 6.10 -13.66 -5.98
CA LYS A 522 6.27 -12.45 -6.79
C LYS A 522 6.67 -11.24 -5.92
N HIS A 523 7.37 -10.25 -6.44
CA HIS A 523 7.92 -10.14 -7.79
C HIS A 523 9.44 -10.33 -7.75
N ASP A 524 10.01 -10.99 -8.76
CA ASP A 524 11.46 -11.00 -9.03
C ASP A 524 12.36 -11.47 -7.85
N THR A 525 11.75 -12.13 -6.85
CA THR A 525 12.44 -12.68 -5.67
C THR A 525 13.60 -13.61 -6.01
N PRO A 526 13.55 -14.48 -7.05
CA PRO A 526 14.70 -15.31 -7.43
C PRO A 526 15.92 -14.45 -7.79
N PHE A 527 15.71 -13.38 -8.56
CA PHE A 527 16.79 -12.49 -9.00
C PHE A 527 17.46 -11.81 -7.81
N VAL A 528 16.67 -11.14 -6.95
CA VAL A 528 17.21 -10.43 -5.78
C VAL A 528 17.83 -11.41 -4.77
N PHE A 529 17.29 -12.63 -4.65
CA PHE A 529 17.91 -13.68 -3.84
C PHE A 529 19.32 -14.02 -4.33
N ALA A 530 19.48 -14.18 -5.65
CA ALA A 530 20.77 -14.49 -6.24
C ALA A 530 21.81 -13.41 -5.93
N GLU A 531 21.42 -12.13 -6.01
CA GLU A 531 22.28 -10.97 -5.72
C GLU A 531 22.93 -11.03 -4.33
N VAL A 532 22.23 -11.59 -3.34
CA VAL A 532 22.64 -11.56 -1.92
C VAL A 532 23.08 -12.91 -1.36
N ASN A 533 22.74 -14.03 -2.01
CA ASN A 533 22.90 -15.34 -1.38
C ASN A 533 23.29 -16.49 -2.32
N SER A 534 23.63 -16.24 -3.59
CA SER A 534 24.12 -17.28 -4.50
C SER A 534 25.48 -17.84 -4.08
N ASP A 535 25.62 -19.17 -4.07
CA ASP A 535 26.96 -19.78 -4.00
C ASP A 535 27.68 -19.62 -5.34
N LYS A 536 29.00 -19.45 -5.30
CA LYS A 536 29.84 -19.42 -6.49
C LYS A 536 30.38 -20.82 -6.80
N ILE A 537 30.01 -21.37 -7.94
CA ILE A 537 30.32 -22.76 -8.33
C ILE A 537 31.34 -22.76 -9.46
N TYR A 538 32.37 -23.60 -9.32
CA TYR A 538 33.46 -23.72 -10.30
C TYR A 538 33.30 -25.04 -11.04
N TRP A 539 33.22 -24.97 -12.38
CA TRP A 539 32.99 -26.09 -13.27
C TRP A 539 34.19 -26.30 -14.20
N GLN A 540 34.67 -27.53 -14.33
CA GLN A 540 35.72 -27.90 -15.28
C GLN A 540 35.15 -28.76 -16.40
N ARG A 541 35.50 -28.43 -17.65
CA ARG A 541 35.17 -29.25 -18.81
C ARG A 541 35.94 -30.57 -18.76
N ASN A 542 35.21 -31.68 -18.90
CA ASN A 542 35.73 -33.03 -19.05
C ASN A 542 36.12 -33.28 -20.52
N LEU A 543 36.95 -34.30 -20.77
CA LEU A 543 37.38 -34.67 -22.13
C LEU A 543 36.23 -35.06 -23.08
N ASP A 544 35.09 -35.46 -22.53
CA ASP A 544 33.88 -35.80 -23.30
C ASP A 544 33.00 -34.58 -23.62
N GLY A 545 33.42 -33.38 -23.22
CA GLY A 545 32.70 -32.12 -23.41
C GLY A 545 31.68 -31.78 -22.32
N THR A 546 31.44 -32.67 -21.34
CA THR A 546 30.58 -32.40 -20.18
C THR A 546 31.31 -31.55 -19.12
N PHE A 547 30.61 -31.10 -18.07
CA PHE A 547 31.20 -30.30 -16.99
C PHE A 547 31.06 -31.00 -15.64
N SER A 548 32.14 -30.99 -14.86
CA SER A 548 32.17 -31.47 -13.47
C SER A 548 32.35 -30.29 -12.51
N GLN A 549 31.62 -30.28 -11.41
CA GLN A 549 31.86 -29.34 -10.33
C GLN A 549 33.19 -29.67 -9.63
N ILE A 550 34.09 -28.70 -9.56
CA ILE A 550 35.42 -28.86 -8.93
C ILE A 550 35.55 -28.09 -7.62
N HIS A 551 34.78 -27.00 -7.44
CA HIS A 551 34.82 -26.19 -6.22
C HIS A 551 33.49 -25.43 -6.03
N SER A 552 33.21 -25.04 -4.79
CA SER A 552 32.07 -24.18 -4.42
C SER A 552 32.48 -23.26 -3.28
N GLU A 553 32.26 -21.96 -3.48
CA GLU A 553 32.43 -20.92 -2.48
C GLU A 553 31.06 -20.46 -1.98
N LYS A 554 30.72 -20.88 -0.76
CA LYS A 554 29.41 -20.70 -0.15
C LYS A 554 29.15 -19.31 0.44
N LYS A 555 30.20 -18.49 0.55
CA LYS A 555 30.19 -17.19 1.27
C LYS A 555 30.68 -16.05 0.38
N ALA A 556 30.54 -16.19 -0.93
CA ALA A 556 31.21 -15.31 -1.89
C ALA A 556 30.52 -13.96 -2.06
N VAL A 557 29.20 -13.88 -1.86
CA VAL A 557 28.38 -12.71 -2.22
C VAL A 557 27.49 -12.23 -1.08
N GLY A 558 26.96 -11.01 -1.21
CA GLY A 558 25.98 -10.48 -0.28
C GLY A 558 26.55 -9.97 1.04
N HIS A 559 27.63 -9.20 1.01
CA HIS A 559 28.34 -8.75 2.21
C HIS A 559 27.93 -7.34 2.63
N PHE A 560 27.88 -7.12 3.95
CA PHE A 560 27.66 -5.80 4.57
C PHE A 560 26.54 -4.97 3.92
N ILE A 561 25.38 -5.58 3.69
CA ILE A 561 24.24 -4.89 3.07
C ILE A 561 23.90 -3.69 3.95
N SER A 562 24.00 -2.49 3.41
CA SER A 562 24.12 -1.25 4.17
C SER A 562 23.10 -0.21 3.75
N THR A 563 22.56 0.50 4.73
CA THR A 563 21.73 1.70 4.52
C THR A 563 22.09 2.79 5.53
N LYS A 564 21.54 3.99 5.36
CA LYS A 564 21.72 5.09 6.33
C LYS A 564 20.92 4.79 7.59
N ALA A 565 21.52 4.99 8.75
CA ALA A 565 20.83 4.86 10.03
C ALA A 565 19.80 5.98 10.23
N VAL A 566 18.67 5.62 10.87
CA VAL A 566 17.62 6.56 11.28
C VAL A 566 18.21 7.64 12.18
N GLY A 567 17.83 8.90 11.94
CA GLY A 567 18.26 10.05 12.74
C GLY A 567 19.76 10.37 12.70
N SER A 568 20.59 9.67 11.90
CA SER A 568 22.04 9.90 11.90
C SER A 568 22.70 9.70 10.53
N ASN A 569 23.95 10.16 10.39
CA ASN A 569 24.76 9.95 9.17
C ASN A 569 25.58 8.66 9.19
N LYS A 570 25.38 7.80 10.20
CA LYS A 570 26.14 6.55 10.35
C LYS A 570 25.58 5.46 9.44
N ARG A 571 26.44 4.49 9.11
CA ARG A 571 26.05 3.26 8.41
C ARG A 571 25.26 2.36 9.36
N HIS A 572 24.15 1.82 8.87
CA HIS A 572 23.42 0.73 9.48
C HIS A 572 23.59 -0.52 8.63
N ASP A 573 24.10 -1.59 9.25
CA ASP A 573 24.25 -2.90 8.60
C ASP A 573 22.95 -3.70 8.73
N ILE A 574 22.33 -3.98 7.59
CA ILE A 574 21.04 -4.67 7.48
C ILE A 574 21.18 -6.04 6.80
N THR A 575 22.39 -6.61 6.73
CA THR A 575 22.65 -7.94 6.12
C THR A 575 21.73 -9.02 6.69
N HIS A 576 21.49 -8.96 8.01
CA HIS A 576 20.63 -9.89 8.73
C HIS A 576 19.15 -9.83 8.34
N LEU A 577 18.71 -8.79 7.62
CA LEU A 577 17.36 -8.72 7.06
C LEU A 577 17.24 -9.52 5.77
N TYR A 578 18.31 -9.60 4.99
CA TYR A 578 18.34 -10.23 3.67
C TYR A 578 18.78 -11.69 3.68
N LYS A 579 19.59 -12.11 4.67
CA LYS A 579 20.00 -13.50 4.81
C LYS A 579 20.27 -13.88 6.26
N HIS A 580 20.19 -15.18 6.53
CA HIS A 580 20.60 -15.75 7.81
C HIS A 580 22.13 -15.72 7.96
N SER A 581 22.62 -15.99 9.16
CA SER A 581 24.06 -15.92 9.44
C SER A 581 24.84 -16.97 8.65
N GLU A 582 25.92 -16.53 8.00
CA GLU A 582 26.78 -17.33 7.15
C GLU A 582 27.28 -18.63 7.81
N GLY A 583 26.91 -19.79 7.25
CA GLY A 583 27.27 -21.11 7.78
C GLY A 583 26.34 -21.64 8.88
N SER A 584 25.22 -20.95 9.15
CA SER A 584 24.12 -21.52 9.93
C SER A 584 23.31 -22.52 9.10
N GLU A 585 22.55 -23.37 9.78
CA GLU A 585 21.70 -24.36 9.11
C GLU A 585 20.54 -23.68 8.36
N GLU A 586 19.98 -22.62 8.96
CA GLU A 586 18.91 -21.81 8.38
C GLU A 586 19.34 -21.12 7.08
N GLU A 587 20.59 -20.67 7.02
CA GLU A 587 21.20 -20.07 5.84
C GLU A 587 21.29 -21.10 4.70
N ARG A 588 21.81 -22.30 4.98
CA ARG A 588 21.88 -23.39 3.99
C ARG A 588 20.51 -23.87 3.54
N ILE A 589 19.55 -23.97 4.46
CA ILE A 589 18.15 -24.31 4.13
C ILE A 589 17.55 -23.27 3.17
N ALA A 590 17.79 -21.98 3.40
CA ALA A 590 17.28 -20.93 2.53
C ALA A 590 17.86 -21.04 1.10
N VAL A 591 19.18 -21.23 0.96
CA VAL A 591 19.84 -21.42 -0.35
C VAL A 591 19.30 -22.66 -1.07
N GLU A 592 19.23 -23.80 -0.39
CA GLU A 592 18.70 -25.04 -1.00
C GLU A 592 17.22 -24.91 -1.37
N THR A 593 16.41 -24.25 -0.53
CA THR A 593 14.99 -23.98 -0.83
C THR A 593 14.87 -23.13 -2.08
N ALA A 594 15.68 -22.08 -2.21
CA ALA A 594 15.66 -21.21 -3.38
C ALA A 594 16.07 -21.97 -4.65
N CYS A 595 17.20 -22.67 -4.63
CA CYS A 595 17.75 -23.36 -5.78
C CYS A 595 16.83 -24.46 -6.33
N ARG A 596 15.95 -25.07 -5.51
CA ARG A 596 14.90 -26.00 -5.98
C ARG A 596 13.96 -25.38 -7.03
N TYR A 597 13.81 -24.05 -7.04
CA TYR A 597 12.98 -23.30 -7.99
C TYR A 597 13.80 -22.60 -9.08
N GLY A 598 15.13 -22.73 -9.08
CA GLY A 598 16.02 -22.20 -10.12
C GLY A 598 16.11 -23.11 -11.35
N THR A 599 16.85 -22.68 -12.37
CA THR A 599 17.05 -23.46 -13.60
C THR A 599 17.91 -24.72 -13.40
N ARG A 600 18.63 -24.80 -12.26
CA ARG A 600 19.51 -25.93 -11.90
C ARG A 600 19.18 -26.50 -10.53
N PRO A 601 18.02 -27.17 -10.37
CA PRO A 601 17.55 -27.64 -9.07
C PRO A 601 18.41 -28.74 -8.44
N ASN A 602 19.31 -29.36 -9.21
CA ASN A 602 20.18 -30.45 -8.76
C ASN A 602 21.61 -30.02 -8.41
N VAL A 603 21.90 -28.70 -8.35
CA VAL A 603 23.25 -28.21 -7.97
C VAL A 603 23.60 -28.61 -6.54
N TYR A 604 22.59 -28.64 -5.66
CA TYR A 604 22.71 -29.17 -4.30
C TYR A 604 22.12 -30.57 -4.27
N SER A 605 22.60 -31.42 -3.37
CA SER A 605 22.12 -32.80 -3.26
C SER A 605 20.61 -32.81 -3.05
N SER A 606 19.87 -33.32 -4.05
CA SER A 606 18.44 -33.56 -3.96
C SER A 606 18.16 -34.54 -2.82
N PRO A 607 17.04 -34.39 -2.08
CA PRO A 607 16.76 -35.28 -0.97
C PRO A 607 16.63 -36.72 -1.49
N PHE A 608 17.23 -37.67 -0.77
CA PHE A 608 17.13 -39.10 -1.10
C PHE A 608 15.68 -39.63 -0.99
N ALA A 609 14.86 -38.97 -0.17
CA ALA A 609 13.41 -39.18 -0.05
C ALA A 609 12.75 -37.94 0.59
N GLU A 610 11.48 -37.68 0.27
CA GLU A 610 10.63 -36.69 0.94
C GLU A 610 9.51 -37.42 1.71
N ASP A 611 9.88 -38.00 2.85
CA ASP A 611 9.03 -38.92 3.61
C ASP A 611 8.66 -38.39 5.01
N VAL A 612 9.06 -37.17 5.36
CA VAL A 612 8.63 -36.49 6.59
C VAL A 612 7.69 -35.33 6.26
N LEU A 613 6.47 -35.36 6.78
CA LEU A 613 5.52 -34.26 6.71
C LEU A 613 5.56 -33.44 8.00
N MET A 614 5.46 -32.11 7.90
CA MET A 614 5.41 -31.20 9.05
C MET A 614 4.17 -30.31 8.95
N VAL A 615 3.35 -30.31 10.01
CA VAL A 615 2.12 -29.50 10.10
C VAL A 615 2.04 -28.85 11.49
N VAL A 616 1.66 -27.59 11.55
CA VAL A 616 1.33 -26.91 12.82
C VAL A 616 -0.18 -26.93 13.01
N LYS A 617 -0.64 -27.42 14.16
CA LYS A 617 -2.05 -27.41 14.58
C LYS A 617 -2.25 -26.50 15.78
N ILE A 618 -3.38 -25.79 15.76
CA ILE A 618 -3.89 -25.00 16.87
C ILE A 618 -5.12 -25.72 17.40
N GLU A 619 -5.12 -26.08 18.68
CA GLU A 619 -6.23 -26.83 19.28
C GLU A 619 -7.35 -25.92 19.77
N GLY A 620 -8.59 -26.42 19.64
CA GLY A 620 -9.79 -25.77 20.13
C GLY A 620 -9.93 -24.33 19.60
N GLU A 621 -10.02 -23.40 20.54
CA GLU A 621 -10.23 -21.98 20.27
C GLU A 621 -8.94 -21.19 19.95
N GLY A 622 -7.78 -21.80 20.14
CA GLY A 622 -6.48 -21.14 20.04
C GLY A 622 -6.01 -20.42 21.31
N PRO A 623 -4.78 -19.87 21.29
CA PRO A 623 -4.16 -19.27 22.46
C PRO A 623 -4.86 -17.96 22.88
N ARG A 624 -4.86 -17.68 24.18
CA ARG A 624 -5.47 -16.48 24.78
C ARG A 624 -4.41 -15.51 25.27
N ILE A 625 -4.69 -14.22 25.18
CA ILE A 625 -3.80 -13.18 25.71
C ILE A 625 -3.70 -13.30 27.23
N GLY A 626 -2.50 -13.08 27.77
CA GLY A 626 -2.24 -13.19 29.22
C GLY A 626 -1.85 -14.60 29.69
N ALA A 627 -2.02 -15.62 28.85
CA ALA A 627 -1.61 -16.99 29.12
C ALA A 627 -0.46 -17.43 28.20
N ASP A 628 0.18 -18.56 28.52
CA ASP A 628 1.15 -19.16 27.60
C ASP A 628 0.43 -19.64 26.33
N ALA A 629 1.03 -19.40 25.16
CA ALA A 629 0.45 -19.79 23.89
C ALA A 629 0.93 -21.21 23.52
N HIS A 630 -0.02 -22.13 23.38
CA HIS A 630 0.23 -23.54 23.07
C HIS A 630 -0.14 -23.86 21.62
N LEU A 631 0.81 -24.38 20.85
CA LEU A 631 0.61 -24.92 19.50
C LEU A 631 1.19 -26.34 19.44
N LYS A 632 0.70 -27.16 18.51
CA LYS A 632 1.22 -28.51 18.28
C LYS A 632 1.94 -28.58 16.95
N ILE A 633 3.23 -28.92 16.98
CA ILE A 633 4.01 -29.22 15.77
C ILE A 633 3.95 -30.74 15.57
N ILE A 634 3.34 -31.17 14.48
CA ILE A 634 3.16 -32.59 14.17
C ILE A 634 4.10 -32.95 13.03
N LEU A 635 4.96 -33.94 13.27
CA LEU A 635 5.80 -34.55 12.25
C LEU A 635 5.35 -35.98 12.00
N HIS A 636 5.15 -36.34 10.74
CA HIS A 636 4.79 -37.69 10.34
C HIS A 636 5.87 -38.27 9.44
N ASN A 637 6.59 -39.29 9.93
CA ASN A 637 7.53 -40.08 9.15
C ASN A 637 6.76 -41.18 8.42
N GLN A 638 6.64 -41.07 7.11
CA GLN A 638 5.91 -42.01 6.25
C GLN A 638 6.79 -43.18 5.77
N SER A 639 8.02 -43.28 6.27
CA SER A 639 8.98 -44.29 5.86
C SER A 639 9.09 -45.46 6.85
N CYS A 640 9.64 -46.57 6.36
CA CYS A 640 9.99 -47.72 7.19
C CYS A 640 11.34 -47.59 7.92
N HIS A 641 11.97 -46.42 7.90
CA HIS A 641 13.27 -46.14 8.51
C HIS A 641 13.14 -45.00 9.52
N SER A 642 14.00 -44.97 10.54
CA SER A 642 14.04 -43.82 11.46
C SER A 642 14.55 -42.56 10.77
N ARG A 643 14.11 -41.40 11.24
CA ARG A 643 14.52 -40.07 10.78
C ARG A 643 14.91 -39.20 11.95
N SER A 644 15.88 -38.31 11.76
CA SER A 644 16.29 -37.32 12.76
C SER A 644 16.39 -35.94 12.13
N THR A 645 15.96 -34.91 12.85
CA THR A 645 16.02 -33.50 12.40
C THR A 645 16.19 -32.57 13.60
N THR A 646 16.70 -31.36 13.36
CA THR A 646 16.63 -30.26 14.34
C THR A 646 15.78 -29.16 13.73
N LEU A 647 14.66 -28.83 14.40
CA LEU A 647 13.77 -27.76 13.98
C LEU A 647 14.22 -26.44 14.59
N HIS A 648 14.48 -25.47 13.74
CA HIS A 648 14.73 -24.08 14.07
C HIS A 648 13.40 -23.33 14.05
N SER A 649 12.98 -22.85 15.22
CA SER A 649 11.74 -22.12 15.42
C SER A 649 12.03 -20.65 15.60
N GLN A 650 11.32 -19.77 14.88
CA GLN A 650 11.34 -18.33 15.07
C GLN A 650 9.90 -17.82 15.14
N VAL A 651 9.54 -17.14 16.23
CA VAL A 651 8.24 -16.47 16.35
C VAL A 651 8.41 -14.96 16.35
N SER A 652 7.61 -14.28 15.53
CA SER A 652 7.64 -12.82 15.37
C SER A 652 6.25 -12.22 15.57
N VAL A 653 6.16 -11.01 16.12
CA VAL A 653 4.92 -10.23 16.16
C VAL A 653 4.68 -9.62 14.78
N MET A 654 3.42 -9.62 14.34
CA MET A 654 3.00 -8.97 13.10
C MET A 654 1.84 -8.01 13.35
N TYR A 655 1.81 -6.93 12.58
CA TYR A 655 0.62 -6.11 12.44
C TYR A 655 -0.45 -6.90 11.68
N TYR A 656 -1.72 -6.51 11.82
CA TYR A 656 -2.82 -7.14 11.07
C TYR A 656 -2.63 -7.08 9.55
N THR A 657 -1.85 -6.10 9.06
CA THR A 657 -1.44 -5.95 7.64
C THR A 657 -0.50 -7.06 7.15
N GLY A 658 -0.03 -7.94 8.04
CA GLY A 658 0.94 -8.99 7.75
C GLY A 658 2.39 -8.50 7.73
N VAL A 659 2.64 -7.24 8.11
CA VAL A 659 4.00 -6.71 8.27
C VAL A 659 4.59 -7.21 9.59
N ILE A 660 5.83 -7.72 9.56
CA ILE A 660 6.51 -8.18 10.78
C ILE A 660 7.08 -6.98 11.53
N LYS A 661 6.72 -6.82 12.81
CA LYS A 661 7.32 -5.83 13.72
C LYS A 661 8.69 -6.27 14.21
N GLY A 662 8.78 -7.50 14.70
CA GLY A 662 10.01 -7.98 15.35
C GLY A 662 9.93 -9.42 15.84
N THR A 663 11.10 -10.04 15.97
CA THR A 663 11.24 -11.41 16.50
C THR A 663 11.13 -11.43 18.01
N VAL A 664 10.24 -12.27 18.53
CA VAL A 664 9.99 -12.47 19.96
C VAL A 664 10.92 -13.52 20.55
N ARG A 665 11.10 -14.65 19.85
CA ARG A 665 11.87 -15.80 20.35
C ARG A 665 12.40 -16.65 19.20
N ARG A 666 13.56 -17.27 19.43
CA ARG A 666 14.13 -18.33 18.58
C ARG A 666 14.47 -19.55 19.43
N ASP A 667 14.26 -20.75 18.89
CA ASP A 667 14.54 -22.03 19.55
C ASP A 667 15.11 -23.05 18.56
N GLN A 668 15.84 -24.04 19.08
CA GLN A 668 16.26 -25.25 18.35
C GLN A 668 15.68 -26.48 19.04
N ILE A 669 14.97 -27.32 18.29
CA ILE A 669 14.21 -28.45 18.81
C ILE A 669 14.73 -29.73 18.13
N PRO A 670 15.57 -30.53 18.78
CA PRO A 670 16.00 -31.82 18.24
C PRO A 670 14.83 -32.82 18.24
N VAL A 671 14.66 -33.55 17.14
CA VAL A 671 13.56 -34.49 16.92
C VAL A 671 14.10 -35.79 16.34
N GLU A 672 13.77 -36.91 16.98
CA GLU A 672 13.92 -38.26 16.42
C GLU A 672 12.53 -38.86 16.15
N LEU A 673 12.36 -39.46 14.98
CA LEU A 673 11.15 -40.08 14.48
C LEU A 673 11.41 -41.56 14.17
N MET A 674 10.62 -42.44 14.77
CA MET A 674 10.61 -43.87 14.48
C MET A 674 9.92 -44.16 13.13
N PRO A 675 10.11 -45.35 12.55
CA PRO A 675 9.42 -45.76 11.33
C PRO A 675 7.90 -45.64 11.45
N ASN A 676 7.24 -45.02 10.47
CA ASN A 676 5.79 -44.79 10.44
C ASN A 676 5.23 -44.04 11.66
N GLU A 677 6.07 -43.30 12.40
CA GLU A 677 5.64 -42.53 13.58
C GLU A 677 5.04 -41.18 13.18
N GLU A 678 3.90 -40.86 13.77
CA GLU A 678 3.42 -39.49 13.90
C GLU A 678 3.80 -38.98 15.30
N LYS A 679 4.71 -38.01 15.36
CA LYS A 679 5.18 -37.41 16.60
C LYS A 679 4.62 -36.00 16.75
N THR A 680 4.03 -35.74 17.91
CA THR A 680 3.52 -34.41 18.26
C THR A 680 4.44 -33.75 19.26
N ILE A 681 4.84 -32.50 18.97
CA ILE A 681 5.64 -31.65 19.85
C ILE A 681 4.74 -30.53 20.36
N ASP A 682 4.56 -30.48 21.68
CA ASP A 682 3.87 -29.37 22.34
C ASP A 682 4.80 -28.16 22.39
N TRP A 683 4.53 -27.18 21.54
CA TRP A 683 5.27 -25.93 21.47
C TRP A 683 4.59 -24.87 22.34
N VAL A 684 5.38 -24.21 23.19
CA VAL A 684 4.89 -23.22 24.16
C VAL A 684 5.65 -21.91 24.00
N LEU A 685 4.90 -20.83 23.79
CA LEU A 685 5.40 -19.46 23.88
C LEU A 685 4.91 -18.81 25.19
N PRO A 686 5.81 -18.65 26.19
CA PRO A 686 5.43 -18.08 27.47
C PRO A 686 4.95 -16.64 27.37
N TYR A 687 3.99 -16.24 28.21
CA TYR A 687 3.46 -14.87 28.29
C TYR A 687 4.57 -13.82 28.44
N GLN A 688 5.57 -14.13 29.25
CA GLN A 688 6.68 -13.22 29.54
C GLN A 688 7.50 -12.83 28.30
N ASN A 689 7.53 -13.68 27.27
CA ASN A 689 8.27 -13.41 26.05
C ASN A 689 7.58 -12.36 25.18
N TYR A 690 6.25 -12.40 25.09
CA TYR A 690 5.50 -11.57 24.14
C TYR A 690 4.82 -10.34 24.77
N LYS A 691 4.60 -10.29 26.10
CA LYS A 691 3.75 -9.30 26.79
C LYS A 691 4.00 -7.82 26.47
N ASP A 692 5.24 -7.45 26.15
CA ASP A 692 5.64 -6.05 25.90
C ASP A 692 5.98 -5.80 24.41
N GLN A 693 5.79 -6.82 23.55
CA GLN A 693 6.10 -6.76 22.13
C GLN A 693 4.86 -6.71 21.23
N LEU A 694 3.71 -7.17 21.75
CA LEU A 694 2.45 -7.23 21.00
C LEU A 694 2.08 -5.87 20.39
N VAL A 695 1.41 -5.96 19.24
CA VAL A 695 0.72 -4.84 18.56
C VAL A 695 -0.75 -5.17 18.42
N ASP A 696 -1.48 -4.27 17.78
CA ASP A 696 -2.91 -4.38 17.54
C ASP A 696 -3.31 -5.77 17.02
N GLN A 697 -4.42 -6.29 17.57
CA GLN A 697 -4.98 -7.62 17.29
C GLN A 697 -4.14 -8.83 17.74
N GLY A 698 -2.97 -8.62 18.35
CA GLY A 698 -2.19 -9.69 19.00
C GLY A 698 -1.77 -10.80 18.05
N ALA A 699 -1.43 -10.47 16.80
CA ALA A 699 -1.11 -11.41 15.75
C ALA A 699 0.40 -11.79 15.76
N LEU A 700 0.70 -13.07 15.58
CA LEU A 700 2.06 -13.63 15.54
C LEU A 700 2.26 -14.58 14.36
N MET A 701 3.51 -14.70 13.91
CA MET A 701 3.95 -15.64 12.88
C MET A 701 5.01 -16.59 13.46
N LEU A 702 4.74 -17.89 13.40
CA LEU A 702 5.71 -18.95 13.70
C LEU A 702 6.34 -19.46 12.39
N THR A 703 7.64 -19.30 12.24
CA THR A 703 8.44 -19.88 11.17
C THR A 703 9.20 -21.08 11.72
N LEU A 704 9.09 -22.22 11.05
CA LEU A 704 9.81 -23.45 11.35
C LEU A 704 10.66 -23.82 10.13
N SER A 705 11.92 -24.18 10.36
CA SER A 705 12.80 -24.78 9.37
C SER A 705 13.60 -25.93 9.96
N GLY A 706 14.04 -26.90 9.16
CA GLY A 706 14.92 -27.96 9.62
C GLY A 706 15.33 -28.90 8.50
N ARG A 707 16.34 -29.72 8.74
CA ARG A 707 16.83 -30.71 7.77
C ARG A 707 16.82 -32.11 8.35
N VAL A 708 16.16 -33.03 7.64
CA VAL A 708 16.16 -34.46 7.96
C VAL A 708 17.53 -35.03 7.60
N ARG A 709 18.26 -35.50 8.59
CA ARG A 709 19.68 -35.89 8.48
C ARG A 709 19.90 -37.02 7.49
N GLU A 710 19.02 -38.02 7.47
CA GLU A 710 19.20 -39.24 6.67
C GLU A 710 18.86 -39.01 5.20
N THR A 711 17.86 -38.19 4.91
CA THR A 711 17.36 -37.97 3.55
C THR A 711 17.80 -36.65 2.94
N GLN A 712 18.35 -35.73 3.73
CA GLN A 712 18.59 -34.33 3.35
C GLN A 712 17.31 -33.57 2.97
N GLN A 713 16.12 -34.08 3.34
CA GLN A 713 14.86 -33.38 3.15
C GLN A 713 14.83 -32.10 4.00
N VAL A 714 14.56 -30.98 3.35
CA VAL A 714 14.30 -29.70 4.01
C VAL A 714 12.83 -29.62 4.41
N LEU A 715 12.59 -29.26 5.67
CA LEU A 715 11.29 -28.95 6.22
C LEU A 715 11.22 -27.44 6.41
N ALA A 716 10.19 -26.79 5.88
CA ALA A 716 9.94 -25.37 6.09
C ALA A 716 8.44 -25.12 6.18
N SER A 717 8.01 -24.33 7.17
CA SER A 717 6.61 -23.93 7.35
C SER A 717 6.51 -22.56 8.00
N GLN A 718 5.48 -21.82 7.64
CA GLN A 718 5.08 -20.58 8.29
C GLN A 718 3.62 -20.70 8.71
N THR A 719 3.33 -20.38 9.97
CA THR A 719 1.97 -20.46 10.53
C THR A 719 1.66 -19.20 11.31
N SER A 720 0.64 -18.47 10.84
CA SER A 720 0.08 -17.32 11.54
C SER A 720 -0.93 -17.76 12.61
N PHE A 721 -0.93 -17.07 13.75
CA PHE A 721 -1.95 -17.23 14.79
C PHE A 721 -2.17 -15.91 15.53
N ARG A 722 -3.30 -15.76 16.23
CA ARG A 722 -3.61 -14.59 17.06
C ARG A 722 -3.87 -14.99 18.50
N LEU A 723 -3.54 -14.11 19.43
CA LEU A 723 -3.91 -14.25 20.83
C LEU A 723 -5.33 -13.71 21.04
N ARG A 724 -6.26 -14.58 21.42
CA ARG A 724 -7.65 -14.19 21.67
C ARG A 724 -7.78 -13.35 22.93
N THR A 725 -8.52 -12.26 22.82
CA THR A 725 -9.03 -11.49 23.94
C THR A 725 -10.30 -12.15 24.50
N PRO A 726 -10.62 -11.97 25.81
CA PRO A 726 -11.91 -12.39 26.35
C PRO A 726 -13.03 -11.47 25.86
N ASP A 727 -14.24 -11.99 25.80
CA ASP A 727 -15.44 -11.19 25.49
C ASP A 727 -16.00 -10.52 26.76
N LEU A 728 -16.66 -9.38 26.59
CA LEU A 728 -17.50 -8.78 27.64
C LEU A 728 -18.80 -9.57 27.75
N ILE A 729 -19.19 -9.89 28.97
CA ILE A 729 -20.46 -10.57 29.25
C ILE A 729 -21.51 -9.50 29.53
N ILE A 730 -22.49 -9.35 28.66
CA ILE A 730 -23.60 -8.41 28.82
C ILE A 730 -24.86 -9.20 29.19
N THR A 731 -25.44 -8.90 30.34
CA THR A 731 -26.64 -9.57 30.87
C THR A 731 -27.76 -8.56 31.08
N PRO A 732 -28.78 -8.52 30.19
CA PRO A 732 -29.97 -7.70 30.41
C PRO A 732 -30.78 -8.24 31.59
N GLU A 733 -31.34 -7.33 32.40
CA GLU A 733 -32.18 -7.66 33.54
C GLU A 733 -33.62 -7.19 33.30
N GLY A 734 -34.57 -8.14 33.34
CA GLY A 734 -35.99 -7.88 33.12
C GLY A 734 -36.39 -7.78 31.65
N ASP A 735 -37.67 -7.49 31.42
CA ASP A 735 -38.23 -7.31 30.08
C ASP A 735 -37.92 -5.91 29.55
N ALA A 736 -37.50 -5.83 28.29
CA ALA A 736 -37.30 -4.56 27.60
C ALA A 736 -38.63 -4.09 26.99
N VAL A 737 -39.10 -2.90 27.35
CA VAL A 737 -40.31 -2.28 26.79
C VAL A 737 -39.99 -0.85 26.38
N VAL A 738 -40.47 -0.43 25.21
CA VAL A 738 -40.29 0.96 24.74
C VAL A 738 -40.76 1.94 25.82
N GLY A 739 -39.94 2.92 26.16
CA GLY A 739 -40.25 3.96 27.14
C GLY A 739 -40.14 3.56 28.61
N ARG A 740 -39.78 2.29 28.93
CA ARG A 740 -39.52 1.85 30.32
C ARG A 740 -38.03 1.65 30.56
N GLU A 741 -37.55 2.04 31.73
CA GLU A 741 -36.15 1.83 32.10
C GLU A 741 -35.82 0.33 32.16
N MET A 742 -34.69 -0.03 31.54
CA MET A 742 -34.08 -1.34 31.55
C MET A 742 -32.67 -1.26 32.14
N VAL A 743 -32.23 -2.35 32.76
CA VAL A 743 -30.88 -2.51 33.30
C VAL A 743 -30.12 -3.58 32.52
N ALA A 744 -28.84 -3.34 32.23
CA ALA A 744 -27.92 -4.37 31.75
C ALA A 744 -26.62 -4.36 32.56
N LYS A 745 -26.17 -5.56 32.95
CA LYS A 745 -24.88 -5.75 33.62
C LYS A 745 -23.81 -6.12 32.61
N ILE A 746 -22.71 -5.37 32.59
CA ILE A 746 -21.56 -5.61 31.73
C ILE A 746 -20.41 -6.09 32.61
N SER A 747 -20.02 -7.34 32.47
CA SER A 747 -18.97 -7.96 33.27
C SER A 747 -17.73 -8.27 32.44
N PHE A 748 -16.57 -7.99 33.01
CA PHE A 748 -15.26 -8.25 32.45
C PHE A 748 -14.34 -8.84 33.50
N THR A 749 -13.49 -9.78 33.09
CA THR A 749 -12.43 -10.34 33.94
C THR A 749 -11.10 -10.12 33.26
N ASN A 750 -10.19 -9.41 33.95
CA ASN A 750 -8.85 -9.10 33.45
C ASN A 750 -8.09 -10.40 33.16
N PRO A 751 -7.73 -10.70 31.90
CA PRO A 751 -7.01 -11.92 31.53
C PRO A 751 -5.51 -11.84 31.79
N LEU A 752 -4.96 -10.66 32.09
CA LEU A 752 -3.52 -10.46 32.22
C LEU A 752 -3.07 -10.64 33.67
N PRO A 753 -1.88 -11.22 33.91
CA PRO A 753 -1.26 -11.29 35.24
C PRO A 753 -0.61 -9.94 35.64
N ARG A 754 -1.25 -8.81 35.28
CA ARG A 754 -0.85 -7.44 35.61
C ARG A 754 -2.09 -6.55 35.74
N THR A 755 -1.98 -5.47 36.51
CA THR A 755 -3.01 -4.42 36.59
C THR A 755 -3.23 -3.78 35.22
N LEU A 756 -4.50 -3.68 34.80
CA LEU A 756 -4.90 -2.82 33.68
C LEU A 756 -5.07 -1.41 34.22
N ARG A 757 -4.48 -0.41 33.57
CA ARG A 757 -4.51 0.98 34.05
C ARG A 757 -5.37 1.84 33.14
N GLY A 758 -6.14 2.74 33.74
CA GLY A 758 -6.98 3.69 33.00
C GLY A 758 -7.97 2.99 32.06
N VAL A 759 -8.65 1.95 32.55
CA VAL A 759 -9.62 1.18 31.77
C VAL A 759 -10.86 2.02 31.46
N VAL A 760 -11.24 2.02 30.18
CA VAL A 760 -12.42 2.73 29.66
C VAL A 760 -13.36 1.74 29.00
N PHE A 761 -14.66 1.86 29.29
CA PHE A 761 -15.72 1.14 28.60
C PHE A 761 -16.48 2.08 27.67
N HIS A 762 -16.87 1.56 26.51
CA HIS A 762 -17.81 2.21 25.60
C HIS A 762 -19.04 1.33 25.48
N VAL A 763 -20.23 1.90 25.64
CA VAL A 763 -21.50 1.18 25.59
C VAL A 763 -22.45 1.89 24.64
N GLU A 764 -23.05 1.14 23.71
CA GLU A 764 -23.99 1.69 22.73
C GLU A 764 -25.00 0.64 22.27
N GLY A 765 -26.15 1.09 21.80
CA GLY A 765 -27.14 0.23 21.16
C GLY A 765 -28.19 1.08 20.45
N LEU A 766 -28.36 0.88 19.15
CA LEU A 766 -29.34 1.64 18.36
C LEU A 766 -30.75 1.45 18.92
N GLY A 767 -31.41 2.56 19.29
CA GLY A 767 -32.73 2.53 19.93
C GLY A 767 -32.73 2.04 21.39
N LEU A 768 -31.55 1.84 22.00
CA LEU A 768 -31.38 1.45 23.40
C LEU A 768 -30.60 2.51 24.18
N GLN A 769 -29.37 2.82 23.73
CA GLN A 769 -28.42 3.68 24.42
C GLN A 769 -27.49 4.37 23.41
N ASN A 770 -27.39 5.70 23.48
CA ASN A 770 -26.38 6.45 22.73
C ASN A 770 -24.98 6.15 23.28
N VAL A 771 -23.94 6.36 22.48
CA VAL A 771 -22.54 6.11 22.87
C VAL A 771 -22.24 6.73 24.23
N LYS A 772 -21.97 5.87 25.22
CA LYS A 772 -21.61 6.26 26.58
C LYS A 772 -20.20 5.76 26.90
N VAL A 773 -19.34 6.67 27.33
CA VAL A 773 -17.97 6.39 27.74
C VAL A 773 -17.88 6.37 29.26
N ILE A 774 -17.38 5.29 29.83
CA ILE A 774 -17.32 5.05 31.28
C ILE A 774 -15.86 4.79 31.67
N ASN A 775 -15.27 5.69 32.46
CA ASN A 775 -13.91 5.51 32.97
C ASN A 775 -13.96 4.74 34.30
N VAL A 776 -13.37 3.54 34.31
CA VAL A 776 -13.34 2.63 35.46
C VAL A 776 -12.06 2.80 36.29
N GLY A 777 -11.00 3.34 35.69
CA GLY A 777 -9.70 3.46 36.35
C GLY A 777 -8.91 2.15 36.32
N ASP A 778 -8.23 1.81 37.42
CA ASP A 778 -7.30 0.67 37.46
C ASP A 778 -7.98 -0.64 37.89
N VAL A 779 -7.88 -1.69 37.08
CA VAL A 779 -8.38 -3.04 37.39
C VAL A 779 -7.21 -3.89 37.91
N THR A 780 -7.08 -3.95 39.24
CA THR A 780 -5.90 -4.47 39.95
C THR A 780 -6.06 -5.94 40.35
N VAL A 781 -5.05 -6.76 40.02
CA VAL A 781 -4.92 -8.14 40.51
C VAL A 781 -4.27 -8.11 41.90
N PHE A 782 -4.97 -8.60 42.93
CA PHE A 782 -4.39 -8.74 44.27
C PHE A 782 -3.58 -10.04 44.34
N LEU A 783 -2.25 -9.93 44.38
CA LEU A 783 -1.36 -11.03 44.74
C LEU A 783 -1.45 -11.25 46.27
N SER A 784 -2.38 -12.08 46.73
CA SER A 784 -2.32 -12.63 48.08
C SER A 784 -1.37 -13.84 48.05
N VAL A 785 -0.56 -14.01 49.09
CA VAL A 785 0.43 -15.11 49.23
C VAL A 785 -0.26 -16.50 49.29
N LEU A 786 -1.60 -16.55 49.27
CA LEU A 786 -2.42 -17.75 49.35
C LEU A 786 -3.30 -17.99 48.10
N ASP A 787 -3.44 -17.03 47.18
CA ASP A 787 -4.28 -17.15 45.98
C ASP A 787 -3.48 -16.98 44.69
N VAL A 788 -2.87 -18.06 44.22
CA VAL A 788 -2.37 -18.15 42.84
C VAL A 788 -3.58 -18.40 41.93
N GLY A 789 -4.25 -17.34 41.45
CA GLY A 789 -5.26 -17.48 40.38
C GLY A 789 -6.45 -16.51 40.37
N SER A 790 -6.61 -15.59 41.32
CA SER A 790 -7.75 -14.65 41.32
C SER A 790 -7.56 -13.54 40.28
N HIS A 791 -8.17 -13.69 39.10
CA HIS A 791 -8.26 -12.61 38.12
C HIS A 791 -9.22 -11.54 38.62
N ALA A 792 -8.87 -10.26 38.46
CA ALA A 792 -9.72 -9.16 38.88
C ALA A 792 -10.88 -8.98 37.91
N SER A 793 -12.11 -8.93 38.42
CA SER A 793 -13.32 -8.71 37.62
C SER A 793 -13.95 -7.35 37.94
N VAL A 794 -14.53 -6.73 36.93
CA VAL A 794 -15.35 -5.51 37.05
C VAL A 794 -16.73 -5.81 36.46
N THR A 795 -17.77 -5.37 37.16
CA THR A 795 -19.14 -5.41 36.67
C THR A 795 -19.71 -3.99 36.71
N LEU A 796 -20.10 -3.48 35.54
CA LEU A 796 -20.81 -2.22 35.37
C LEU A 796 -22.31 -2.50 35.29
N THR A 797 -23.11 -1.65 35.93
CA THR A 797 -24.57 -1.71 35.83
C THR A 797 -25.03 -0.49 35.07
N GLU A 798 -25.58 -0.70 33.89
CA GLU A 798 -26.01 0.36 32.98
C GLU A 798 -27.53 0.42 32.90
N HIS A 799 -28.06 1.64 33.06
CA HIS A 799 -29.48 1.94 32.97
C HIS A 799 -29.73 2.73 31.69
N PHE A 800 -30.76 2.34 30.93
CA PHE A 800 -31.17 3.02 29.71
C PHE A 800 -32.66 2.79 29.43
N ILE A 801 -33.25 3.63 28.58
CA ILE A 801 -34.67 3.56 28.21
C ILE A 801 -34.74 3.24 26.71
N PRO A 802 -35.21 2.05 26.31
CA PRO A 802 -35.40 1.70 24.92
C PRO A 802 -36.38 2.66 24.23
N SER A 803 -36.02 3.16 23.06
CA SER A 803 -36.84 4.07 22.25
C SER A 803 -37.46 3.42 21.02
N LEU A 804 -36.94 2.26 20.59
CA LEU A 804 -37.42 1.56 19.40
C LEU A 804 -37.77 0.08 19.71
N PRO A 805 -38.95 -0.42 19.28
CA PRO A 805 -39.37 -1.80 19.52
C PRO A 805 -38.65 -2.79 18.59
N GLY A 806 -38.79 -4.09 18.85
CA GLY A 806 -38.23 -5.18 18.05
C GLY A 806 -36.84 -5.65 18.52
N PRO A 807 -36.17 -6.52 17.75
CA PRO A 807 -34.83 -7.00 18.07
C PRO A 807 -33.80 -5.87 18.02
N ARG A 808 -33.12 -5.63 19.13
CA ARG A 808 -32.06 -4.64 19.30
C ARG A 808 -30.78 -5.31 19.79
N LYS A 809 -29.64 -4.65 19.61
CA LYS A 809 -28.34 -5.11 20.09
C LYS A 809 -27.75 -4.05 21.01
N LEU A 810 -27.33 -4.49 22.20
CA LEU A 810 -26.50 -3.69 23.08
C LEU A 810 -25.06 -4.19 22.92
N VAL A 811 -24.16 -3.28 22.57
CA VAL A 811 -22.74 -3.54 22.33
C VAL A 811 -21.94 -2.82 23.39
N ALA A 812 -20.88 -3.47 23.88
CA ALA A 812 -19.90 -2.84 24.73
C ALA A 812 -18.48 -3.16 24.23
N SER A 813 -17.55 -2.27 24.51
CA SER A 813 -16.12 -2.49 24.33
C SER A 813 -15.33 -1.97 25.52
N LEU A 814 -14.14 -2.54 25.73
CA LEU A 814 -13.18 -2.13 26.74
C LEU A 814 -11.86 -1.79 26.05
N ASP A 815 -11.28 -0.67 26.45
CA ASP A 815 -9.99 -0.20 25.96
C ASP A 815 -9.05 0.23 27.11
N CYS A 816 -7.77 -0.16 26.99
CA CYS A 816 -6.67 0.34 27.82
C CYS A 816 -5.33 0.01 27.15
N GLN A 817 -4.26 0.69 27.57
CA GLN A 817 -2.92 0.50 26.99
C GLN A 817 -2.42 -0.97 27.07
N GLN A 818 -2.78 -1.68 28.14
CA GLN A 818 -2.31 -3.05 28.35
C GLN A 818 -3.11 -4.11 27.58
N LEU A 819 -4.35 -3.81 27.21
CA LEU A 819 -5.32 -4.73 26.62
C LEU A 819 -6.35 -3.95 25.80
N THR A 820 -6.35 -4.20 24.50
CA THR A 820 -7.27 -3.61 23.53
C THR A 820 -8.13 -4.71 22.88
N GLN A 821 -9.11 -4.36 22.06
CA GLN A 821 -9.93 -5.31 21.27
C GLN A 821 -10.77 -6.28 22.14
N VAL A 822 -11.34 -5.79 23.24
CA VAL A 822 -12.25 -6.54 24.11
C VAL A 822 -13.68 -6.04 23.83
N HIS A 823 -14.56 -6.94 23.38
CA HIS A 823 -15.91 -6.58 22.95
C HIS A 823 -16.95 -7.54 23.53
N GLY A 824 -18.20 -7.07 23.61
CA GLY A 824 -19.34 -7.94 23.88
C GLY A 824 -20.61 -7.40 23.23
N VAL A 825 -21.54 -8.30 22.98
CA VAL A 825 -22.84 -7.97 22.40
C VAL A 825 -23.91 -8.86 23.01
N VAL A 826 -25.11 -8.32 23.18
CA VAL A 826 -26.29 -9.09 23.53
C VAL A 826 -27.49 -8.64 22.70
N ASP A 827 -28.29 -9.61 22.26
CA ASP A 827 -29.57 -9.36 21.61
C ASP A 827 -30.65 -9.12 22.69
N ILE A 828 -31.40 -8.02 22.53
CA ILE A 828 -32.49 -7.61 23.42
C ILE A 828 -33.75 -7.47 22.57
N LEU A 829 -34.79 -8.23 22.91
CA LEU A 829 -36.10 -8.08 22.28
C LEU A 829 -36.90 -7.01 23.02
N VAL A 830 -37.10 -5.86 22.39
CA VAL A 830 -37.86 -4.74 22.96
C VAL A 830 -39.33 -4.86 22.56
N GLN A 831 -40.22 -4.94 23.55
CA GLN A 831 -41.67 -4.99 23.34
C GLN A 831 -42.24 -3.59 23.08
N GLU A 832 -43.29 -3.52 22.28
CA GLU A 832 -44.12 -2.32 22.16
C GLU A 832 -44.82 -2.03 23.50
N HIS A 833 -45.09 -0.74 23.77
CA HIS A 833 -45.65 -0.28 25.03
C HIS A 833 -47.13 -0.64 25.20
#